data_AF-Q3JD28-F1
#
_entry.id   AF-Q3JD28-F1
#
_cell.length_a   1.000
_cell.length_b   1.000
_cell.length_c   1.000
_cell.angle_alpha   90.00
_cell.angle_beta   90.00
_cell.angle_gamma   90.00
#
_symmetry.space_group_name_H-M   'P 1'
#
loop_
_entity.id
_entity.type
_entity.pdbx_description
1 polymer ?
#
loop_
_entity_poly.entity_id
_entity_poly.type
_entity_poly.pdbx_seq_one_letter_code
_entity_poly.pdbx_strand_id
1 'polypeptide(L)'
;MGIEKLLAKARQLQAANRVQEGTQIYRQILAKHPNHSIALLGLGNAALQNKDFTAAIQWLERLLAVIGPKRQLLTTLSMAHSNCGSRLFENVMLPQAHAHFRRALELDPRNRLAWRNLVLAQLQQGDNQAAVASARQASILDPRDHEIRLLLARALLANQQHPAGLGLLAILTNIPLPDEIALGVAEQWLLYHQPQRAWALLERQQNISADPKALISRIMILARRHGENWQAAQWLRRWLKRHSAQEKQWLAFARVLDRAGEARKAMTVYQHILTANPDAWQARLGAALTLPVVYHDRQHLATTRSRYRKELQALKEWQPASPPWLEDLLWSNFFLAYQGGNDASLQRDYGDWLHHWASHALDAPSPVRCKHSRPRRIGLVSSAFRDCTVGHYFGRWPEALGRGGFEVIVYQLGPKRDHHTRIVADSASKFRYLDGRLASCAAQIAADRLDALIYPELGMDARLLVLAALRLAPFQGCAWGHPVTSGLPTMDIYFSCATMEPPEARTHYRERLLSLPGLGTSYPAPPEPPPADRNDLGLPEKRTLYLLPQSPFKIHPDADALVAQLLAEDRQGMLVLFTGQDRRVTDKLLTRLGAALTQAGADPERQLLLLPTTSRARYLQINRCCDLMLDTPHWSGGNTALDALGSGLPLIALPSTYMRGRQSAAMLNLLELPELVAQDAGDYVRKVLQYGRDKAANQALRVRILARRNRLFDQQAPLDALTAFFKSLS
;
A
#
# COMPACT_ATOMS: atom_id res chain seq x y z
N MET A 1 43.17 -19.92 -36.59
CA MET A 1 42.12 -20.94 -36.33
C MET A 1 40.99 -20.71 -37.32
N GLY A 2 40.55 -21.74 -38.07
CA GLY A 2 39.45 -21.58 -39.04
C GLY A 2 38.12 -21.22 -38.38
N ILE A 3 37.21 -20.58 -39.12
CA ILE A 3 35.92 -20.09 -38.62
C ILE A 3 35.11 -21.22 -37.98
N GLU A 4 35.07 -22.40 -38.59
CA GLU A 4 34.36 -23.57 -38.04
C GLU A 4 34.88 -24.00 -36.66
N LYS A 5 36.21 -23.99 -36.47
CA LYS A 5 36.82 -24.27 -35.16
C LYS A 5 36.45 -23.20 -34.12
N LEU A 6 36.39 -21.93 -34.52
CA LEU A 6 35.94 -20.84 -33.64
C LEU A 6 34.46 -21.01 -33.26
N LEU A 7 33.60 -21.35 -34.21
CA LEU A 7 32.17 -21.59 -33.96
C LEU A 7 31.95 -22.78 -33.03
N ALA A 8 32.66 -23.89 -33.24
CA ALA A 8 32.59 -25.07 -32.37
C ALA A 8 33.00 -24.72 -30.93
N LYS A 9 34.11 -24.00 -30.75
CA LYS A 9 34.58 -23.53 -29.44
C LYS A 9 33.56 -22.59 -28.77
N ALA A 10 32.98 -21.64 -29.51
CA ALA A 10 31.98 -20.72 -28.98
C ALA A 10 30.72 -21.44 -28.48
N ARG A 11 30.21 -22.42 -29.25
CA ARG A 11 29.07 -23.25 -28.86
C ARG A 11 29.37 -24.09 -27.61
N GLN A 12 30.57 -24.68 -27.53
CA GLN A 12 30.99 -25.48 -26.37
C GLN A 12 31.05 -24.62 -25.10
N LEU A 13 31.61 -23.42 -25.18
CA LEU A 13 31.65 -22.48 -24.05
C LEU A 13 30.25 -22.07 -23.60
N GLN A 14 29.35 -21.82 -24.54
CA GLN A 14 27.97 -21.47 -24.24
C GLN A 14 27.20 -22.64 -23.58
N ALA A 15 27.39 -23.87 -24.06
CA ALA A 15 26.83 -25.07 -23.44
C ALA A 15 27.38 -25.32 -22.03
N ALA A 16 28.63 -24.95 -21.77
CA ALA A 16 29.25 -24.99 -20.45
C ALA A 16 28.89 -23.79 -19.54
N ASN A 17 27.87 -23.00 -19.90
CA ASN A 17 27.42 -21.79 -19.20
C ASN A 17 28.50 -20.68 -19.07
N ARG A 18 29.59 -20.76 -19.86
CA ARG A 18 30.64 -19.72 -19.99
C ARG A 18 30.27 -18.74 -21.12
N VAL A 19 29.09 -18.14 -20.99
CA VAL A 19 28.43 -17.38 -22.06
C VAL A 19 29.28 -16.18 -22.51
N GLN A 20 29.91 -15.45 -21.59
CA GLN A 20 30.73 -14.27 -21.93
C GLN A 20 31.91 -14.63 -22.85
N GLU A 21 32.64 -15.69 -22.53
CA GLU A 21 33.77 -16.16 -23.33
C GLU A 21 33.32 -16.63 -24.73
N GLY A 22 32.18 -17.32 -24.80
CA GLY A 22 31.55 -17.69 -26.08
C GLY A 22 31.17 -16.47 -26.93
N THR A 23 30.58 -15.44 -26.31
CA THR A 23 30.21 -14.20 -27.03
C THR A 23 31.42 -13.45 -27.57
N GLN A 24 32.56 -13.47 -26.87
CA GLN A 24 33.79 -12.84 -27.36
C GLN A 24 34.30 -13.51 -28.63
N ILE A 25 34.19 -14.84 -28.73
CA ILE A 25 34.56 -15.58 -29.95
C ILE A 25 33.61 -15.24 -31.10
N TYR A 26 32.29 -15.16 -30.86
CA TYR A 26 31.37 -14.73 -31.93
C TYR A 26 31.66 -13.31 -32.41
N ARG A 27 31.99 -12.37 -31.51
CA ARG A 27 32.41 -11.01 -31.88
C ARG A 27 33.71 -10.99 -32.69
N GLN A 28 34.68 -11.85 -32.37
CA GLN A 28 35.91 -12.00 -33.18
C GLN A 28 35.60 -12.46 -34.61
N ILE A 29 34.64 -13.38 -34.78
CA ILE A 29 34.19 -13.81 -36.10
C ILE A 29 33.53 -12.64 -36.84
N LEU A 30 32.65 -11.88 -36.18
CA LEU A 30 31.96 -10.74 -36.80
C LEU A 30 32.88 -9.56 -37.11
N ALA A 31 33.98 -9.38 -36.39
CA ALA A 31 34.98 -8.35 -36.71
C ALA A 31 35.63 -8.59 -38.08
N LYS A 32 35.74 -9.85 -38.51
CA LYS A 32 36.29 -10.24 -39.81
C LYS A 32 35.21 -10.52 -40.87
N HIS A 33 34.04 -10.98 -40.43
CA HIS A 33 32.90 -11.33 -41.27
C HIS A 33 31.61 -10.74 -40.69
N PRO A 34 31.33 -9.44 -40.94
CA PRO A 34 30.26 -8.70 -40.26
C PRO A 34 28.84 -9.27 -40.41
N ASN A 35 28.61 -10.06 -41.47
CA ASN A 35 27.32 -10.68 -41.80
C ASN A 35 27.32 -12.20 -41.60
N HIS A 36 28.24 -12.75 -40.78
CA HIS A 36 28.30 -14.20 -40.56
C HIS A 36 27.08 -14.69 -39.77
N SER A 37 26.14 -15.36 -40.45
CA SER A 37 24.83 -15.74 -39.93
C SER A 37 24.88 -16.55 -38.62
N ILE A 38 25.76 -17.55 -38.53
CA ILE A 38 25.88 -18.39 -37.32
C ILE A 38 26.40 -17.60 -36.12
N ALA A 39 27.29 -16.62 -36.33
CA ALA A 39 27.85 -15.82 -35.25
C ALA A 39 26.84 -14.78 -34.75
N LEU A 40 26.04 -14.18 -35.66
CA LEU A 40 24.90 -13.33 -35.30
C LEU A 40 23.86 -14.11 -34.49
N LEU A 41 23.49 -15.32 -34.94
CA LEU A 41 22.57 -16.21 -34.21
C LEU A 41 23.12 -16.58 -32.82
N GLY A 42 24.42 -16.89 -32.74
CA GLY A 42 25.11 -17.21 -31.49
C GLY A 42 25.04 -16.06 -30.47
N LEU A 43 25.28 -14.82 -30.90
CA LEU A 43 25.15 -13.63 -30.04
C LEU A 43 23.70 -13.36 -29.63
N GLY A 44 22.74 -13.51 -30.54
CA GLY A 44 21.31 -13.38 -30.22
C GLY A 44 20.87 -14.36 -29.15
N ASN A 45 21.22 -15.65 -29.30
CA ASN A 45 20.89 -16.69 -28.33
C ASN A 45 21.60 -16.49 -26.98
N ALA A 46 22.86 -16.07 -26.99
CA ALA A 46 23.60 -15.76 -25.77
C ALA A 46 22.98 -14.58 -25.00
N ALA A 47 22.53 -13.54 -25.71
CA ALA A 47 21.84 -12.42 -25.11
C ALA A 47 20.48 -12.84 -24.51
N LEU A 48 19.72 -13.70 -25.19
CA LEU A 48 18.49 -14.29 -24.64
C LEU A 48 18.74 -15.10 -23.37
N GLN A 49 19.78 -15.95 -23.35
CA GLN A 49 20.18 -16.73 -22.17
C GLN A 49 20.50 -15.84 -20.96
N ASN A 50 21.13 -14.69 -21.22
CA ASN A 50 21.45 -13.69 -20.20
C ASN A 50 20.29 -12.73 -19.89
N LYS A 51 19.11 -12.90 -20.51
CA LYS A 51 17.95 -12.01 -20.40
C LYS A 51 18.22 -10.56 -20.82
N ASP A 52 19.23 -10.34 -21.67
CA ASP A 52 19.49 -9.05 -22.33
C ASP A 52 18.69 -8.99 -23.63
N PHE A 53 17.39 -8.72 -23.50
CA PHE A 53 16.46 -8.76 -24.62
C PHE A 53 16.73 -7.66 -25.65
N THR A 54 17.28 -6.52 -25.24
CA THR A 54 17.62 -5.42 -26.16
C THR A 54 18.77 -5.81 -27.07
N ALA A 55 19.86 -6.36 -26.50
CA ALA A 55 20.95 -6.87 -27.32
C ALA A 55 20.50 -8.05 -28.20
N ALA A 56 19.65 -8.93 -27.67
CA ALA A 56 19.09 -10.04 -28.44
C ALA A 56 18.33 -9.56 -29.68
N ILE A 57 17.45 -8.57 -29.54
CA ILE A 57 16.69 -7.97 -30.65
C ILE A 57 17.66 -7.42 -31.71
N GLN A 58 18.66 -6.64 -31.31
CA GLN A 58 19.64 -6.04 -32.23
C GLN A 58 20.37 -7.11 -33.07
N TRP A 59 20.86 -8.19 -32.44
CA TRP A 59 21.56 -9.26 -33.15
C TRP A 59 20.64 -10.06 -34.08
N LEU A 60 19.42 -10.34 -33.63
CA LEU A 60 18.43 -11.11 -34.39
C LEU A 60 17.84 -10.31 -35.56
N GLU A 61 17.65 -8.99 -35.43
CA GLU A 61 17.25 -8.11 -36.54
C GLU A 61 18.35 -8.01 -37.60
N ARG A 62 19.62 -7.90 -37.18
CA ARG A 62 20.76 -7.98 -38.11
C ARG A 62 20.80 -9.32 -38.83
N LEU A 63 20.54 -10.42 -38.12
CA LEU A 63 20.45 -11.74 -38.75
C LEU A 63 19.31 -11.80 -39.75
N LEU A 64 18.14 -11.26 -39.41
CA LEU A 64 16.96 -11.21 -40.29
C LEU A 64 17.26 -10.45 -41.59
N ALA A 65 18.02 -9.35 -41.51
CA ALA A 65 18.46 -8.60 -42.68
C ALA A 65 19.43 -9.39 -43.59
N VAL A 66 20.21 -10.31 -43.03
CA VAL A 66 21.20 -11.11 -43.78
C VAL A 66 20.58 -12.34 -44.43
N ILE A 67 19.75 -13.09 -43.71
CA ILE A 67 19.25 -14.41 -44.17
C ILE A 67 17.78 -14.41 -44.58
N GLY A 68 17.11 -13.26 -44.48
CA GLY A 68 15.69 -13.10 -44.76
C GLY A 68 14.77 -13.76 -43.71
N PRO A 69 13.43 -13.64 -43.90
CA PRO A 69 12.45 -14.16 -42.96
C PRO A 69 12.43 -15.69 -42.95
N LYS A 70 12.94 -16.28 -41.86
CA LYS A 70 12.78 -17.71 -41.56
C LYS A 70 11.85 -17.88 -40.37
N ARG A 71 10.89 -18.81 -40.45
CA ARG A 71 9.89 -19.04 -39.39
C ARG A 71 10.49 -19.12 -37.99
N GLN A 72 11.54 -19.93 -37.80
CA GLN A 72 12.19 -20.08 -36.50
C GLN A 72 12.82 -18.77 -36.00
N LEU A 73 13.46 -18.00 -36.89
CA LEU A 73 14.04 -16.70 -36.55
C LEU A 73 12.96 -15.68 -36.17
N LEU A 74 11.86 -15.63 -36.92
CA LEU A 74 10.73 -14.75 -36.63
C LEU A 74 10.11 -15.08 -35.27
N THR A 75 9.91 -16.37 -34.95
CA THR A 75 9.43 -16.80 -33.63
C THR A 75 10.41 -16.42 -32.52
N THR A 76 11.73 -16.63 -32.70
CA THR A 76 12.73 -16.25 -31.69
C THR A 76 12.80 -14.73 -31.47
N LEU A 77 12.76 -13.95 -32.55
CA LEU A 77 12.74 -12.49 -32.48
C LEU A 77 11.43 -11.99 -31.85
N SER A 78 10.28 -12.59 -32.19
CA SER A 78 8.99 -12.30 -31.57
C SER A 78 9.00 -12.53 -30.05
N MET A 79 9.59 -13.65 -29.60
CA MET A 79 9.80 -13.92 -28.18
C MET A 79 10.71 -12.88 -27.52
N ALA A 80 11.78 -12.45 -28.18
CA ALA A 80 12.68 -11.42 -27.68
C ALA A 80 11.94 -10.08 -27.45
N HIS A 81 11.16 -9.64 -28.45
CA HIS A 81 10.30 -8.45 -28.30
C HIS A 81 9.28 -8.61 -27.18
N SER A 82 8.64 -9.78 -27.05
CA SER A 82 7.64 -10.03 -26.00
C SER A 82 8.25 -9.97 -24.59
N ASN A 83 9.44 -10.54 -24.41
CA ASN A 83 10.13 -10.50 -23.13
C ASN A 83 10.66 -9.09 -22.80
N CYS A 84 11.16 -8.37 -23.80
CA CYS A 84 11.54 -6.95 -23.66
C CYS A 84 10.33 -6.09 -23.25
N GLY A 85 9.21 -6.24 -23.97
CA GLY A 85 7.96 -5.56 -23.66
C GLY A 85 7.44 -5.91 -22.26
N SER A 86 7.57 -7.17 -21.82
CA SER A 86 7.16 -7.59 -20.47
C SER A 86 7.97 -6.88 -19.39
N ARG A 87 9.28 -6.73 -19.58
CA ARG A 87 10.15 -5.99 -18.66
C ARG A 87 9.78 -4.50 -18.61
N LEU A 88 9.51 -3.91 -19.76
CA LEU A 88 9.05 -2.52 -19.86
C LEU A 88 7.68 -2.34 -19.18
N PHE A 89 6.79 -3.32 -19.32
CA PHE A 89 5.47 -3.33 -18.67
C PHE A 89 5.57 -3.44 -17.14
N GLU A 90 6.44 -4.31 -16.61
CA GLU A 90 6.76 -4.36 -15.17
C GLU A 90 7.32 -3.02 -14.67
N ASN A 91 8.10 -2.36 -15.52
CA ASN A 91 8.60 -1.01 -15.31
C ASN A 91 7.61 0.07 -15.77
N VAL A 92 6.30 -0.21 -15.89
CA VAL A 92 5.20 0.74 -16.20
C VAL A 92 5.54 1.71 -17.36
N MET A 93 6.38 1.28 -18.30
CA MET A 93 6.73 2.02 -19.51
C MET A 93 5.76 1.62 -20.63
N LEU A 94 4.47 1.93 -20.43
CA LEU A 94 3.37 1.36 -21.21
C LEU A 94 3.47 1.61 -22.72
N PRO A 95 3.79 2.82 -23.22
CA PRO A 95 3.89 3.06 -24.67
C PRO A 95 4.98 2.21 -25.34
N GLN A 96 6.13 2.06 -24.67
CA GLN A 96 7.26 1.29 -25.17
C GLN A 96 6.94 -0.21 -25.13
N ALA A 97 6.36 -0.68 -24.03
CA ALA A 97 5.89 -2.06 -23.91
C ALA A 97 4.88 -2.41 -25.01
N HIS A 98 3.90 -1.53 -25.26
CA HIS A 98 2.89 -1.67 -26.31
C HIS A 98 3.53 -1.81 -27.70
N ALA A 99 4.52 -0.97 -28.03
CA ALA A 99 5.25 -1.06 -29.30
C ALA A 99 5.99 -2.40 -29.47
N HIS A 100 6.66 -2.88 -28.42
CA HIS A 100 7.31 -4.19 -28.43
C HIS A 100 6.33 -5.35 -28.61
N PHE A 101 5.17 -5.32 -27.95
CA PHE A 101 4.15 -6.38 -28.12
C PHE A 101 3.56 -6.38 -29.53
N ARG A 102 3.27 -5.21 -30.11
CA ARG A 102 2.82 -5.12 -31.51
C ARG A 102 3.86 -5.68 -32.47
N ARG A 103 5.13 -5.31 -32.28
CA ARG A 103 6.22 -5.84 -33.12
C ARG A 103 6.37 -7.35 -33.01
N ALA A 104 6.21 -7.91 -31.80
CA ALA A 104 6.22 -9.35 -31.62
C ALA A 104 5.11 -10.05 -32.42
N LEU A 105 3.91 -9.47 -32.49
CA LEU A 105 2.77 -10.03 -33.20
C LEU A 105 2.84 -9.85 -34.73
N GLU A 106 3.50 -8.80 -35.21
CA GLU A 106 3.83 -8.66 -36.64
C GLU A 106 4.78 -9.76 -37.11
N LEU A 107 5.72 -10.17 -36.25
CA LEU A 107 6.71 -11.21 -36.54
C LEU A 107 6.11 -12.63 -36.39
N ASP A 108 5.32 -12.86 -35.35
CA ASP A 108 4.64 -14.12 -35.10
C ASP A 108 3.25 -13.88 -34.49
N PRO A 109 2.18 -13.92 -35.33
CA PRO A 109 0.82 -13.74 -34.86
C PRO A 109 0.35 -14.81 -33.87
N ARG A 110 1.04 -15.94 -33.73
CA ARG A 110 0.68 -17.02 -32.80
C ARG A 110 1.33 -16.87 -31.42
N ASN A 111 2.07 -15.79 -31.19
CA ASN A 111 2.69 -15.53 -29.90
C ASN A 111 1.63 -15.16 -28.84
N ARG A 112 1.16 -16.18 -28.11
CA ARG A 112 0.16 -16.06 -27.04
C ARG A 112 0.59 -15.06 -25.96
N LEU A 113 1.87 -15.06 -25.56
CA LEU A 113 2.38 -14.17 -24.53
C LEU A 113 2.30 -12.69 -24.98
N ALA A 114 2.61 -12.42 -26.24
CA ALA A 114 2.49 -11.09 -26.83
C ALA A 114 1.03 -10.61 -26.84
N TRP A 115 0.08 -11.44 -27.28
CA TRP A 115 -1.36 -11.11 -27.26
C TRP A 115 -1.85 -10.80 -25.85
N ARG A 116 -1.57 -11.68 -24.90
CA ARG A 116 -1.92 -11.52 -23.48
C ARG A 116 -1.41 -10.17 -22.94
N ASN A 117 -0.14 -9.88 -23.14
CA ASN A 117 0.47 -8.68 -22.59
C ASN A 117 0.06 -7.40 -23.35
N LEU A 118 -0.22 -7.49 -24.65
CA LEU A 118 -0.76 -6.37 -25.43
C LEU A 118 -2.13 -5.93 -24.87
N VAL A 119 -3.04 -6.88 -24.65
CA VAL A 119 -4.37 -6.59 -24.09
C VAL A 119 -4.24 -5.97 -22.68
N LEU A 120 -3.36 -6.51 -21.84
CA LEU A 120 -3.11 -5.97 -20.50
C LEU A 120 -2.53 -4.53 -20.56
N ALA A 121 -1.61 -4.26 -21.48
CA ALA A 121 -1.04 -2.92 -21.68
C ALA A 121 -2.10 -1.92 -22.13
N GLN A 122 -2.96 -2.30 -23.08
CA GLN A 122 -4.06 -1.46 -23.57
C GLN A 122 -5.09 -1.15 -22.47
N LEU A 123 -5.48 -2.17 -21.70
CA LEU A 123 -6.35 -1.98 -20.52
C LEU A 123 -5.74 -1.02 -19.50
N GLN A 124 -4.44 -1.14 -19.22
CA GLN A 124 -3.76 -0.26 -18.26
C GLN A 124 -3.62 1.18 -18.79
N GLN A 125 -3.50 1.36 -20.11
CA GLN A 125 -3.51 2.67 -20.76
C GLN A 125 -4.92 3.29 -20.86
N GLY A 126 -5.98 2.50 -20.60
CA GLY A 126 -7.37 2.93 -20.77
C GLY A 126 -7.86 2.87 -22.22
N ASP A 127 -7.07 2.31 -23.15
CA ASP A 127 -7.49 2.08 -24.54
C ASP A 127 -8.37 0.83 -24.64
N ASN A 128 -9.57 0.94 -24.07
CA ASN A 128 -10.49 -0.18 -23.89
C ASN A 128 -11.00 -0.72 -25.24
N GLN A 129 -11.14 0.15 -26.25
CA GLN A 129 -11.56 -0.26 -27.59
C GLN A 129 -10.49 -1.10 -28.28
N ALA A 130 -9.21 -0.68 -28.22
CA ALA A 130 -8.11 -1.48 -28.76
C ALA A 130 -7.95 -2.80 -27.99
N ALA A 131 -8.12 -2.77 -26.66
CA ALA A 131 -8.09 -3.98 -25.83
C ALA A 131 -9.14 -5.01 -26.28
N VAL A 132 -10.39 -4.57 -26.57
CA VAL A 132 -11.44 -5.46 -27.09
C VAL A 132 -11.06 -6.03 -28.46
N ALA A 133 -10.56 -5.19 -29.38
CA ALA A 133 -10.16 -5.63 -30.71
C ALA A 133 -9.03 -6.68 -30.65
N SER A 134 -7.97 -6.40 -29.88
CA SER A 134 -6.84 -7.32 -29.68
C SER A 134 -7.28 -8.63 -29.02
N ALA A 135 -8.12 -8.56 -27.98
CA ALA A 135 -8.58 -9.75 -27.28
C ALA A 135 -9.51 -10.63 -28.15
N ARG A 136 -10.34 -10.02 -29.01
CA ARG A 136 -11.14 -10.76 -30.00
C ARG A 136 -10.24 -11.48 -31.00
N GLN A 137 -9.23 -10.79 -31.52
CA GLN A 137 -8.28 -11.39 -32.46
C GLN A 137 -7.51 -12.55 -31.83
N ALA A 138 -7.01 -12.38 -30.61
CA ALA A 138 -6.35 -13.44 -29.86
C ALA A 138 -7.30 -14.64 -29.62
N SER A 139 -8.56 -14.39 -29.30
CA SER A 139 -9.57 -15.43 -29.06
C SER A 139 -9.95 -16.20 -30.33
N ILE A 140 -9.80 -15.61 -31.53
CA ILE A 140 -9.99 -16.32 -32.80
C ILE A 140 -8.84 -17.30 -33.04
N LEU A 141 -7.62 -16.91 -32.68
CA LEU A 141 -6.41 -17.72 -32.88
C LEU A 141 -6.34 -18.94 -31.96
N ASP A 142 -6.77 -18.79 -30.70
CA ASP A 142 -6.95 -19.91 -29.77
C ASP A 142 -8.29 -19.78 -29.03
N PRO A 143 -9.37 -20.36 -29.58
CA PRO A 143 -10.67 -20.31 -28.95
C PRO A 143 -10.71 -21.01 -27.59
N ARG A 144 -9.79 -21.92 -27.26
CA ARG A 144 -9.82 -22.69 -26.00
C ARG A 144 -8.99 -22.05 -24.89
N ASP A 145 -8.30 -20.94 -25.18
CA ASP A 145 -7.51 -20.24 -24.17
C ASP A 145 -8.41 -19.48 -23.18
N HIS A 146 -8.61 -20.06 -21.99
CA HIS A 146 -9.38 -19.46 -20.91
C HIS A 146 -8.80 -18.11 -20.44
N GLU A 147 -7.49 -17.90 -20.55
CA GLU A 147 -6.84 -16.66 -20.15
C GLU A 147 -7.20 -15.52 -21.10
N ILE A 148 -7.13 -15.78 -22.41
CA ILE A 148 -7.54 -14.81 -23.43
C ILE A 148 -9.04 -14.51 -23.34
N ARG A 149 -9.89 -15.51 -23.08
CA ARG A 149 -11.33 -15.28 -22.83
C ARG A 149 -11.57 -14.41 -21.60
N LEU A 150 -10.83 -14.62 -20.50
CA LEU A 150 -10.91 -13.77 -19.31
C LEU A 150 -10.47 -12.33 -19.65
N LEU A 151 -9.40 -12.16 -20.42
CA LEU A 151 -8.94 -10.85 -20.87
C LEU A 151 -9.95 -10.16 -21.80
N LEU A 152 -10.62 -10.91 -22.69
CA LEU A 152 -11.71 -10.40 -23.50
C LEU A 152 -12.88 -9.94 -22.62
N ALA A 153 -13.26 -10.72 -21.60
CA ALA A 153 -14.30 -10.33 -20.66
C ALA A 153 -13.93 -9.01 -19.95
N ARG A 154 -12.68 -8.89 -19.46
CA ARG A 154 -12.15 -7.66 -18.85
C ARG A 154 -12.20 -6.47 -19.80
N ALA A 155 -11.78 -6.65 -21.05
CA ALA A 155 -11.79 -5.60 -22.06
C ALA A 155 -13.22 -5.13 -22.40
N LEU A 156 -14.16 -6.07 -22.58
CA LEU A 156 -15.58 -5.75 -22.81
C LEU A 156 -16.18 -4.97 -21.65
N LEU A 157 -15.88 -5.40 -20.42
CA LEU A 157 -16.32 -4.77 -19.19
C LEU A 157 -15.76 -3.35 -19.03
N ALA A 158 -14.46 -3.14 -19.28
CA ALA A 158 -13.84 -1.83 -19.25
C ALA A 158 -14.36 -0.90 -20.36
N ASN A 159 -14.71 -1.46 -21.52
CA ASN A 159 -15.33 -0.74 -22.64
C ASN A 159 -16.85 -0.52 -22.47
N GLN A 160 -17.38 -0.65 -21.25
CA GLN A 160 -18.80 -0.47 -20.91
C GLN A 160 -19.77 -1.43 -21.63
N GLN A 161 -19.27 -2.50 -22.26
CA GLN A 161 -20.09 -3.54 -22.89
C GLN A 161 -20.49 -4.63 -21.87
N HIS A 162 -21.18 -4.20 -20.81
CA HIS A 162 -21.45 -5.04 -19.63
C HIS A 162 -22.16 -6.37 -19.95
N PRO A 163 -23.23 -6.43 -20.77
CA PRO A 163 -23.92 -7.70 -21.02
C PRO A 163 -23.00 -8.77 -21.64
N ALA A 164 -22.19 -8.39 -22.63
CA ALA A 164 -21.26 -9.29 -23.29
C ALA A 164 -20.14 -9.75 -22.35
N GLY A 165 -19.55 -8.82 -21.61
CA GLY A 165 -18.50 -9.12 -20.63
C GLY A 165 -18.97 -10.06 -19.51
N LEU A 166 -20.12 -9.76 -18.90
CA LEU A 166 -20.71 -10.60 -17.84
C LEU A 166 -21.17 -11.96 -18.38
N GLY A 167 -21.66 -12.02 -19.62
CA GLY A 167 -21.99 -13.27 -20.30
C GLY A 167 -20.77 -14.18 -20.45
N LEU A 168 -19.62 -13.62 -20.86
CA LEU A 168 -18.38 -14.39 -20.98
C LEU A 168 -17.84 -14.86 -19.63
N LEU A 169 -17.94 -14.04 -18.57
CA LEU A 169 -17.62 -14.48 -17.21
C LEU A 169 -18.53 -15.64 -16.76
N ALA A 170 -19.81 -15.61 -17.11
CA ALA A 170 -20.75 -16.68 -16.75
C ALA A 170 -20.39 -18.01 -17.44
N ILE A 171 -19.96 -17.97 -18.70
CA ILE A 171 -19.44 -19.15 -19.41
C ILE A 171 -18.19 -19.69 -18.70
N LEU A 172 -17.21 -18.83 -18.41
CA LEU A 172 -15.98 -19.23 -17.72
C LEU A 172 -16.26 -19.80 -16.32
N THR A 173 -17.27 -19.28 -15.62
CA THR A 173 -17.65 -19.74 -14.28
C THR A 173 -18.15 -21.18 -14.27
N ASN A 174 -18.64 -21.71 -15.39
CA ASN A 174 -19.29 -23.02 -15.49
C ASN A 174 -18.42 -24.11 -16.14
N ILE A 175 -17.13 -23.84 -16.36
CA ILE A 175 -16.17 -24.82 -16.89
C ILE A 175 -15.02 -25.02 -15.89
N PRO A 176 -14.29 -26.16 -15.96
CA PRO A 176 -13.07 -26.34 -15.17
C PRO A 176 -11.99 -25.32 -15.56
N LEU A 177 -11.42 -24.64 -14.58
CA LEU A 177 -10.40 -23.61 -14.78
C LEU A 177 -9.14 -23.90 -13.95
N PRO A 178 -7.95 -23.52 -14.44
CA PRO A 178 -6.78 -23.34 -13.57
C PRO A 178 -7.06 -22.29 -12.49
N ASP A 179 -6.45 -22.45 -11.32
CA ASP A 179 -6.67 -21.58 -10.15
C ASP A 179 -6.42 -20.09 -10.47
N GLU A 180 -5.38 -19.79 -11.26
CA GLU A 180 -5.06 -18.44 -11.75
C GLU A 180 -6.27 -17.79 -12.42
N ILE A 181 -6.93 -18.55 -13.29
CA ILE A 181 -8.02 -18.05 -14.13
C ILE A 181 -9.31 -17.97 -13.30
N ALA A 182 -9.59 -18.96 -12.45
CA ALA A 182 -10.74 -18.93 -11.55
C ALA A 182 -10.69 -17.73 -10.60
N LEU A 183 -9.52 -17.43 -10.02
CA LEU A 183 -9.29 -16.24 -9.21
C LEU A 183 -9.48 -14.96 -10.03
N GLY A 184 -8.99 -14.95 -11.27
CA GLY A 184 -9.14 -13.83 -12.18
C GLY A 184 -10.60 -13.55 -12.58
N VAL A 185 -11.43 -14.60 -12.73
CA VAL A 185 -12.89 -14.51 -12.96
C VAL A 185 -13.61 -14.04 -11.69
N ALA A 186 -13.28 -14.62 -10.52
CA ALA A 186 -13.84 -14.21 -9.23
C ALA A 186 -13.56 -12.73 -8.95
N GLU A 187 -12.35 -12.25 -9.25
CA GLU A 187 -12.00 -10.84 -9.15
C GLU A 187 -12.90 -9.94 -10.01
N GLN A 188 -13.24 -10.36 -11.24
CA GLN A 188 -14.16 -9.58 -12.06
C GLN A 188 -15.59 -9.58 -11.51
N TRP A 189 -16.07 -10.70 -10.98
CA TRP A 189 -17.36 -10.71 -10.30
C TRP A 189 -17.41 -9.76 -9.10
N LEU A 190 -16.32 -9.67 -8.32
CA LEU A 190 -16.21 -8.72 -7.21
C LEU A 190 -16.23 -7.26 -7.69
N LEU A 191 -15.44 -6.94 -8.72
CA LEU A 191 -15.39 -5.58 -9.30
C LEU A 191 -16.75 -5.11 -9.86
N TYR A 192 -17.57 -6.04 -10.35
CA TYR A 192 -18.92 -5.75 -10.89
C TYR A 192 -20.04 -6.06 -9.90
N HIS A 193 -19.75 -5.99 -8.58
CA HIS A 193 -20.73 -6.08 -7.49
C HIS A 193 -21.57 -7.37 -7.49
N GLN A 194 -20.97 -8.50 -7.86
CA GLN A 194 -21.59 -9.84 -7.87
C GLN A 194 -20.85 -10.82 -6.95
N PRO A 195 -20.68 -10.51 -5.64
CA PRO A 195 -19.87 -11.33 -4.74
C PRO A 195 -20.38 -12.76 -4.57
N GLN A 196 -21.69 -13.00 -4.71
CA GLN A 196 -22.28 -14.33 -4.61
C GLN A 196 -21.73 -15.26 -5.71
N ARG A 197 -21.57 -14.75 -6.94
CA ARG A 197 -21.00 -15.52 -8.06
C ARG A 197 -19.51 -15.78 -7.86
N ALA A 198 -18.77 -14.78 -7.38
CA ALA A 198 -17.34 -14.93 -7.06
C ALA A 198 -17.12 -16.05 -6.04
N TRP A 199 -17.83 -16.00 -4.91
CA TRP A 199 -17.66 -16.96 -3.83
C TRP A 199 -18.22 -18.35 -4.15
N ALA A 200 -19.27 -18.45 -4.96
CA ALA A 200 -19.74 -19.75 -5.48
C ALA A 200 -18.69 -20.41 -6.38
N LEU A 201 -18.02 -19.65 -7.25
CA LEU A 201 -16.90 -20.16 -8.06
C LEU A 201 -15.75 -20.64 -7.17
N LEU A 202 -15.31 -19.84 -6.20
CA LEU A 202 -14.20 -20.20 -5.30
C LEU A 202 -14.53 -21.41 -4.40
N GLU A 203 -15.79 -21.58 -3.99
CA GLU A 203 -16.23 -22.78 -3.25
C GLU A 203 -16.16 -24.03 -4.13
N ARG A 204 -16.46 -23.96 -5.43
CA ARG A 204 -16.26 -25.10 -6.35
C ARG A 204 -14.79 -25.35 -6.63
N GLN A 205 -14.00 -24.28 -6.84
CA GLN A 205 -12.59 -24.36 -7.19
C GLN A 205 -11.77 -25.11 -6.13
N GLN A 206 -12.13 -24.98 -4.85
CA GLN A 206 -11.43 -25.65 -3.75
C GLN A 206 -11.37 -27.18 -3.90
N ASN A 207 -12.37 -27.78 -4.56
CA ASN A 207 -12.50 -29.23 -4.70
C ASN A 207 -11.74 -29.79 -5.91
N ILE A 208 -11.31 -28.92 -6.83
CA ILE A 208 -10.60 -29.30 -8.07
C ILE A 208 -9.16 -28.76 -8.14
N SER A 209 -8.80 -27.86 -7.22
CA SER A 209 -7.45 -27.28 -7.16
C SER A 209 -6.39 -28.36 -6.89
N ALA A 210 -5.32 -28.32 -7.67
CA ALA A 210 -4.16 -29.17 -7.47
C ALA A 210 -3.30 -28.76 -6.26
N ASP A 211 -3.41 -27.49 -5.82
CA ASP A 211 -2.77 -26.98 -4.60
C ASP A 211 -3.74 -26.14 -3.77
N PRO A 212 -4.61 -26.80 -2.97
CA PRO A 212 -5.57 -26.10 -2.12
C PRO A 212 -4.91 -25.13 -1.12
N LYS A 213 -3.65 -25.38 -0.71
CA LYS A 213 -2.94 -24.54 0.26
C LYS A 213 -2.49 -23.21 -0.38
N ALA A 214 -1.96 -23.26 -1.61
CA ALA A 214 -1.65 -22.05 -2.37
C ALA A 214 -2.92 -21.27 -2.72
N LEU A 215 -4.00 -21.96 -3.07
CA LEU A 215 -5.30 -21.35 -3.36
C LEU A 215 -5.81 -20.51 -2.18
N ILE A 216 -5.77 -21.02 -0.94
CA ILE A 216 -6.17 -20.26 0.27
C ILE A 216 -5.43 -18.92 0.32
N SER A 217 -4.11 -18.94 0.18
CA SER A 217 -3.28 -17.73 0.29
C SER A 217 -3.68 -16.68 -0.75
N ARG A 218 -4.02 -17.11 -1.96
CA ARG A 218 -4.44 -16.22 -3.07
C ARG A 218 -5.86 -15.70 -2.88
N ILE A 219 -6.78 -16.52 -2.37
CA ILE A 219 -8.13 -16.08 -1.99
C ILE A 219 -8.05 -15.03 -0.88
N MET A 220 -7.18 -15.21 0.12
CA MET A 220 -7.00 -14.21 1.19
C MET A 220 -6.49 -12.87 0.65
N ILE A 221 -5.59 -12.89 -0.34
CA ILE A 221 -5.10 -11.65 -1.00
C ILE A 221 -6.23 -10.98 -1.79
N LEU A 222 -7.01 -11.76 -2.55
CA LEU A 222 -8.15 -11.26 -3.31
C LEU A 222 -9.19 -10.63 -2.39
N ALA A 223 -9.59 -11.33 -1.34
CA ALA A 223 -10.57 -10.85 -0.37
C ALA A 223 -10.11 -9.56 0.31
N ARG A 224 -8.82 -9.47 0.71
CA ARG A 224 -8.25 -8.26 1.29
C ARG A 224 -8.30 -7.05 0.35
N ARG A 225 -8.11 -7.27 -0.96
CA ARG A 225 -8.12 -6.22 -1.98
C ARG A 225 -9.51 -5.64 -2.19
N HIS A 226 -10.53 -6.50 -2.14
CA HIS A 226 -11.92 -6.14 -2.45
C HIS A 226 -12.81 -5.96 -1.20
N GLY A 227 -12.25 -6.06 0.00
CA GLY A 227 -13.00 -5.85 1.25
C GLY A 227 -13.94 -6.98 1.65
N GLU A 228 -13.65 -8.19 1.19
CA GLU A 228 -14.46 -9.40 1.37
C GLU A 228 -13.89 -10.31 2.47
N ASN A 229 -13.23 -9.76 3.50
CA ASN A 229 -12.55 -10.58 4.51
C ASN A 229 -13.56 -11.42 5.31
N TRP A 230 -14.78 -10.93 5.53
CA TRP A 230 -15.80 -11.73 6.22
C TRP A 230 -16.20 -12.98 5.42
N GLN A 231 -16.45 -12.83 4.12
CA GLN A 231 -16.80 -13.92 3.22
C GLN A 231 -15.64 -14.91 3.12
N ALA A 232 -14.41 -14.42 3.05
CA ALA A 232 -13.20 -15.22 3.11
C ALA A 232 -13.07 -16.00 4.41
N ALA A 233 -13.40 -15.38 5.55
CA ALA A 233 -13.42 -16.06 6.85
C ALA A 233 -14.50 -17.16 6.88
N GLN A 234 -15.69 -16.92 6.33
CA GLN A 234 -16.74 -17.95 6.24
C GLN A 234 -16.33 -19.11 5.33
N TRP A 235 -15.72 -18.80 4.19
CA TRP A 235 -15.19 -19.80 3.27
C TRP A 235 -14.10 -20.64 3.95
N LEU A 236 -13.11 -20.00 4.59
CA LEU A 236 -12.01 -20.70 5.25
C LEU A 236 -12.50 -21.51 6.46
N ARG A 237 -13.50 -21.02 7.20
CA ARG A 237 -14.17 -21.80 8.27
C ARG A 237 -14.77 -23.10 7.74
N ARG A 238 -15.43 -23.08 6.57
CA ARG A 238 -15.98 -24.29 5.94
C ARG A 238 -14.86 -25.21 5.45
N TRP A 239 -13.82 -24.65 4.87
CA TRP A 239 -12.64 -25.40 4.44
C TRP A 239 -11.98 -26.14 5.62
N LEU A 240 -11.76 -25.45 6.75
CA LEU A 240 -11.16 -26.01 7.98
C LEU A 240 -12.00 -27.13 8.62
N LYS A 241 -13.32 -27.17 8.39
CA LYS A 241 -14.18 -28.26 8.87
C LYS A 241 -14.01 -29.56 8.08
N ARG A 242 -13.55 -29.47 6.83
CA ARG A 242 -13.48 -30.60 5.89
C ARG A 242 -12.08 -31.17 5.74
N HIS A 243 -11.06 -30.44 6.19
CA HIS A 243 -9.67 -30.77 5.99
C HIS A 243 -8.92 -30.73 7.31
N SER A 244 -7.95 -31.64 7.49
CA SER A 244 -6.97 -31.51 8.54
C SER A 244 -6.11 -30.27 8.27
N ALA A 245 -6.14 -29.32 9.20
CA ALA A 245 -5.49 -28.03 9.05
C ALA A 245 -4.25 -27.96 9.94
N GLN A 246 -3.15 -27.44 9.38
CA GLN A 246 -1.95 -27.13 10.16
C GLN A 246 -2.11 -25.74 10.78
N GLU A 247 -1.23 -25.42 11.73
CA GLU A 247 -1.18 -24.11 12.40
C GLU A 247 -1.27 -22.93 11.42
N LYS A 248 -0.57 -23.01 10.28
CA LYS A 248 -0.55 -21.96 9.25
C LYS A 248 -1.95 -21.62 8.71
N GLN A 249 -2.84 -22.59 8.51
CA GLN A 249 -4.20 -22.32 8.03
C GLN A 249 -5.08 -21.71 9.13
N TRP A 250 -4.91 -22.14 10.39
CA TRP A 250 -5.58 -21.53 11.53
C TRP A 250 -5.13 -20.08 11.76
N LEU A 251 -3.83 -19.79 11.62
CA LEU A 251 -3.29 -18.43 11.66
C LEU A 251 -3.88 -17.57 10.52
N ALA A 252 -4.00 -18.12 9.31
CA ALA A 252 -4.66 -17.42 8.21
C ALA A 252 -6.13 -17.10 8.54
N PHE A 253 -6.84 -18.03 9.21
CA PHE A 253 -8.22 -17.84 9.64
C PHE A 253 -8.39 -16.77 10.72
N ALA A 254 -7.52 -16.76 11.73
CA ALA A 254 -7.51 -15.72 12.75
C ALA A 254 -7.24 -14.33 12.14
N ARG A 255 -6.24 -14.22 11.24
CA ARG A 255 -5.88 -12.96 10.59
C ARG A 255 -6.97 -12.41 9.67
N VAL A 256 -7.71 -13.28 8.97
CA VAL A 256 -8.80 -12.81 8.11
C VAL A 256 -10.02 -12.39 8.94
N LEU A 257 -10.30 -13.04 10.06
CA LEU A 257 -11.31 -12.59 11.03
C LEU A 257 -10.96 -11.21 11.61
N ASP A 258 -9.70 -11.01 12.01
CA ASP A 258 -9.23 -9.74 12.54
C ASP A 258 -9.44 -8.59 11.53
N ARG A 259 -9.04 -8.80 10.26
CA ARG A 259 -9.27 -7.84 9.16
C ARG A 259 -10.75 -7.59 8.86
N ALA A 260 -11.61 -8.59 9.04
CA ALA A 260 -13.06 -8.44 8.94
C ALA A 260 -13.68 -7.67 10.13
N GLY A 261 -12.86 -7.17 11.06
CA GLY A 261 -13.28 -6.48 12.27
C GLY A 261 -13.83 -7.42 13.35
N GLU A 262 -13.54 -8.72 13.30
CA GLU A 262 -14.02 -9.73 14.23
C GLU A 262 -12.93 -10.12 15.26
N ALA A 263 -12.34 -9.10 15.91
CA ALA A 263 -11.24 -9.24 16.87
C ALA A 263 -11.48 -10.33 17.93
N ARG A 264 -12.68 -10.39 18.54
CA ARG A 264 -13.00 -11.42 19.54
C ARG A 264 -12.94 -12.84 18.97
N LYS A 265 -13.47 -13.05 17.76
CA LYS A 265 -13.41 -14.35 17.10
C LYS A 265 -11.98 -14.72 16.71
N ALA A 266 -11.20 -13.74 16.24
CA ALA A 266 -9.78 -13.95 15.94
C ALA A 266 -9.00 -14.40 17.18
N MET A 267 -9.19 -13.74 18.33
CA MET A 267 -8.56 -14.14 19.61
C MET A 267 -8.95 -15.56 20.04
N THR A 268 -10.21 -15.97 19.88
CA THR A 268 -10.62 -17.37 20.16
C THR A 268 -9.89 -18.37 19.26
N VAL A 269 -9.68 -18.04 17.98
CA VAL A 269 -8.90 -18.91 17.08
C VAL A 269 -7.43 -18.96 17.48
N TYR A 270 -6.83 -17.84 17.89
CA TYR A 270 -5.46 -17.83 18.42
C TYR A 270 -5.33 -18.68 19.68
N GLN A 271 -6.29 -18.59 20.61
CA GLN A 271 -6.33 -19.43 21.80
C GLN A 271 -6.44 -20.93 21.45
N HIS A 272 -7.25 -21.28 20.45
CA HIS A 272 -7.35 -22.66 19.97
C HIS A 272 -5.99 -23.19 19.46
N ILE A 273 -5.25 -22.38 18.71
CA ILE A 273 -3.89 -22.73 18.27
C ILE A 273 -2.98 -22.97 19.48
N LEU A 274 -3.04 -22.09 20.48
CA LEU A 274 -2.20 -22.17 21.69
C LEU A 274 -2.51 -23.39 22.57
N THR A 275 -3.72 -23.94 22.51
CA THR A 275 -4.05 -25.21 23.17
C THR A 275 -3.28 -26.39 22.56
N ALA A 276 -3.05 -26.37 21.24
CA ALA A 276 -2.31 -27.42 20.54
C ALA A 276 -0.79 -27.17 20.51
N ASN A 277 -0.37 -25.90 20.41
CA ASN A 277 1.02 -25.48 20.40
C ASN A 277 1.19 -24.22 21.27
N PRO A 278 1.55 -24.37 22.56
CA PRO A 278 1.80 -23.23 23.45
C PRO A 278 2.93 -22.31 23.00
N ASP A 279 3.86 -22.79 22.18
CA ASP A 279 5.01 -22.03 21.67
C ASP A 279 4.74 -21.36 20.31
N ALA A 280 3.50 -21.36 19.83
CA ALA A 280 3.11 -20.66 18.60
C ALA A 280 3.16 -19.13 18.78
N TRP A 281 4.34 -18.53 18.57
CA TRP A 281 4.64 -17.11 18.71
C TRP A 281 3.59 -16.18 18.10
N GLN A 282 3.23 -16.39 16.83
CA GLN A 282 2.26 -15.53 16.13
C GLN A 282 0.85 -15.66 16.72
N ALA A 283 0.48 -16.84 17.23
CA ALA A 283 -0.78 -17.03 17.92
C ALA A 283 -0.77 -16.39 19.31
N ARG A 284 0.37 -16.44 20.03
CA ARG A 284 0.55 -15.78 21.32
C ARG A 284 0.39 -14.27 21.21
N LEU A 285 1.09 -13.66 20.24
CA LEU A 285 0.97 -12.23 19.91
C LEU A 285 -0.48 -11.89 19.53
N GLY A 286 -1.09 -12.73 18.69
CA GLY A 286 -2.48 -12.58 18.28
C GLY A 286 -3.47 -12.60 19.43
N ALA A 287 -3.35 -13.56 20.35
CA ALA A 287 -4.24 -13.68 21.49
C ALA A 287 -4.11 -12.48 22.45
N ALA A 288 -2.89 -12.00 22.67
CA ALA A 288 -2.63 -10.91 23.62
C ALA A 288 -2.95 -9.52 23.05
N LEU A 289 -2.57 -9.26 21.80
CA LEU A 289 -2.43 -7.90 21.27
C LEU A 289 -3.51 -7.51 20.23
N THR A 290 -4.42 -8.41 19.86
CA THR A 290 -5.51 -8.09 18.91
C THR A 290 -6.46 -7.04 19.47
N LEU A 291 -6.73 -6.00 18.68
CA LEU A 291 -7.62 -4.88 19.03
C LEU A 291 -8.76 -4.74 18.01
N PRO A 292 -9.98 -4.37 18.44
CA PRO A 292 -11.06 -4.02 17.53
C PRO A 292 -10.69 -2.83 16.64
N VAL A 293 -11.12 -2.90 15.37
CA VAL A 293 -11.00 -1.78 14.41
C VAL A 293 -11.96 -0.65 14.75
N VAL A 294 -13.17 -0.99 15.23
CA VAL A 294 -14.21 -0.05 15.66
C VAL A 294 -14.73 -0.50 17.03
N TYR A 295 -14.84 0.44 17.97
CA TYR A 295 -15.39 0.21 19.30
C TYR A 295 -16.89 0.51 19.32
N HIS A 296 -17.63 -0.15 20.21
CA HIS A 296 -19.08 0.02 20.33
C HIS A 296 -19.43 1.31 21.06
N ASP A 297 -18.64 1.64 22.08
CA ASP A 297 -18.79 2.82 22.93
C ASP A 297 -17.47 3.04 23.71
N ARG A 298 -17.46 4.02 24.61
CA ARG A 298 -16.34 4.33 25.51
C ARG A 298 -16.00 3.18 26.46
N GLN A 299 -17.00 2.46 26.97
CA GLN A 299 -16.82 1.41 27.96
C GLN A 299 -16.15 0.17 27.35
N HIS A 300 -16.56 -0.22 26.14
CA HIS A 300 -15.94 -1.28 25.36
C HIS A 300 -14.48 -0.94 25.05
N LEU A 301 -14.18 0.32 24.69
CA LEU A 301 -12.82 0.79 24.47
C LEU A 301 -11.97 0.69 25.74
N ALA A 302 -12.45 1.24 26.86
CA ALA A 302 -11.74 1.22 28.14
C ALA A 302 -11.45 -0.21 28.61
N THR A 303 -12.45 -1.10 28.54
CA THR A 303 -12.32 -2.52 28.89
C THR A 303 -11.29 -3.22 27.99
N THR A 304 -11.33 -2.95 26.68
CA THR A 304 -10.39 -3.52 25.72
C THR A 304 -8.96 -3.06 25.99
N ARG A 305 -8.76 -1.76 26.28
CA ARG A 305 -7.45 -1.20 26.59
C ARG A 305 -6.88 -1.77 27.89
N SER A 306 -7.71 -1.95 28.91
CA SER A 306 -7.31 -2.61 30.16
C SER A 306 -6.90 -4.06 29.95
N ARG A 307 -7.65 -4.82 29.13
CA ARG A 307 -7.26 -6.17 28.72
C ARG A 307 -5.93 -6.16 27.97
N TYR A 308 -5.77 -5.31 26.96
CA TYR A 308 -4.50 -5.19 26.21
C TYR A 308 -3.31 -4.98 27.15
N ARG A 309 -3.43 -4.07 28.13
CA ARG A 309 -2.38 -3.84 29.13
C ARG A 309 -2.06 -5.10 29.94
N LYS A 310 -3.09 -5.79 30.45
CA LYS A 310 -2.92 -7.02 31.22
C LYS A 310 -2.22 -8.11 30.40
N GLU A 311 -2.68 -8.34 29.18
CA GLU A 311 -2.13 -9.38 28.31
C GLU A 311 -0.70 -9.03 27.83
N LEU A 312 -0.38 -7.75 27.66
CA LEU A 312 0.99 -7.33 27.38
C LEU A 312 1.95 -7.62 28.56
N GLN A 313 1.51 -7.45 29.80
CA GLN A 313 2.33 -7.85 30.96
C GLN A 313 2.51 -9.37 31.00
N ALA A 314 1.44 -10.14 30.79
CA ALA A 314 1.54 -11.60 30.71
C ALA A 314 2.48 -12.07 29.57
N LEU A 315 2.48 -11.36 28.43
CA LEU A 315 3.40 -11.63 27.32
C LEU A 315 4.86 -11.34 27.68
N LYS A 316 5.13 -10.34 28.51
CA LYS A 316 6.49 -10.04 29.01
C LYS A 316 7.01 -11.10 29.97
N GLU A 317 6.12 -11.70 30.75
CA GLU A 317 6.45 -12.77 31.71
C GLU A 317 6.54 -14.15 31.06
N TRP A 318 6.02 -14.30 29.83
CA TRP A 318 6.03 -15.56 29.12
C TRP A 318 7.45 -16.01 28.74
N GLN A 319 7.78 -17.24 29.10
CA GLN A 319 9.03 -17.90 28.75
C GLN A 319 8.78 -18.94 27.64
N PRO A 320 9.22 -18.68 26.40
CA PRO A 320 9.08 -19.62 25.28
C PRO A 320 10.10 -20.76 25.40
N ALA A 321 9.76 -21.95 24.89
CA ALA A 321 10.67 -23.09 24.91
C ALA A 321 11.89 -22.93 23.98
N SER A 322 11.79 -22.07 22.96
CA SER A 322 12.88 -21.78 22.03
C SER A 322 12.84 -20.32 21.55
N PRO A 323 14.00 -19.74 21.17
CA PRO A 323 14.04 -18.42 20.58
C PRO A 323 13.25 -18.35 19.25
N PRO A 324 12.68 -17.19 18.90
CA PRO A 324 11.90 -17.03 17.67
C PRO A 324 12.79 -16.94 16.43
N TRP A 325 12.20 -17.12 15.25
CA TRP A 325 12.71 -16.50 14.02
C TRP A 325 12.19 -15.06 13.92
N LEU A 326 12.87 -14.18 13.18
CA LEU A 326 12.39 -12.80 13.00
C LEU A 326 10.96 -12.76 12.41
N GLU A 327 10.57 -13.71 11.55
CA GLU A 327 9.20 -13.78 11.02
C GLU A 327 8.13 -14.16 12.06
N ASP A 328 8.51 -14.77 13.18
CA ASP A 328 7.59 -15.12 14.26
C ASP A 328 7.13 -13.88 15.05
N LEU A 329 7.92 -12.82 15.01
CA LEU A 329 7.68 -11.54 15.71
C LEU A 329 6.86 -10.54 14.89
N LEU A 330 6.28 -10.95 13.75
CA LEU A 330 5.52 -10.08 12.86
C LEU A 330 4.18 -9.63 13.47
N TRP A 331 4.24 -8.59 14.31
CA TRP A 331 3.08 -7.92 14.89
C TRP A 331 3.24 -6.39 14.93
N SER A 332 2.13 -5.66 14.87
CA SER A 332 2.09 -4.21 15.00
C SER A 332 0.96 -3.78 15.92
N ASN A 333 1.24 -2.78 16.78
CA ASN A 333 0.25 -2.13 17.65
C ASN A 333 -0.52 -1.01 16.93
N PHE A 334 -0.70 -1.11 15.60
CA PHE A 334 -1.32 -0.08 14.77
C PHE A 334 -2.63 0.48 15.37
N PHE A 335 -3.55 -0.40 15.77
CA PHE A 335 -4.86 0.02 16.29
C PHE A 335 -4.83 0.63 17.69
N LEU A 336 -3.74 0.51 18.45
CA LEU A 336 -3.62 1.06 19.79
C LEU A 336 -3.72 2.59 19.80
N ALA A 337 -3.08 3.24 18.82
CA ALA A 337 -3.01 4.69 18.71
C ALA A 337 -4.38 5.36 18.48
N TYR A 338 -5.37 4.60 18.00
CA TYR A 338 -6.72 5.08 17.73
C TYR A 338 -7.65 5.00 18.94
N GLN A 339 -7.16 4.54 20.10
CA GLN A 339 -7.91 4.55 21.37
C GLN A 339 -7.89 5.90 22.09
N GLY A 340 -7.18 6.91 21.56
CA GLY A 340 -7.16 8.26 22.13
C GLY A 340 -6.38 8.43 23.44
N GLY A 341 -5.65 7.40 23.92
CA GLY A 341 -4.89 7.44 25.19
C GLY A 341 -3.39 7.68 25.04
N ASN A 342 -2.67 7.91 26.15
CA ASN A 342 -1.21 7.95 26.13
C ASN A 342 -0.67 6.52 25.95
N ASP A 343 0.02 6.28 24.85
CA ASP A 343 0.56 4.96 24.51
C ASP A 343 2.03 4.79 24.90
N ALA A 344 2.69 5.83 25.43
CA ALA A 344 4.13 5.81 25.67
C ALA A 344 4.58 4.65 26.56
N SER A 345 3.87 4.39 27.66
CA SER A 345 4.20 3.25 28.54
C SER A 345 3.97 1.90 27.86
N LEU A 346 2.83 1.73 27.17
CA LEU A 346 2.48 0.46 26.51
C LEU A 346 3.44 0.16 25.35
N GLN A 347 3.81 1.18 24.59
CA GLN A 347 4.75 1.04 23.48
C GLN A 347 6.18 0.80 23.98
N ARG A 348 6.60 1.41 25.11
CA ARG A 348 7.89 1.08 25.74
C ARG A 348 7.94 -0.39 26.16
N ASP A 349 6.91 -0.84 26.86
CA ASP A 349 6.79 -2.25 27.30
C ASP A 349 6.86 -3.22 26.11
N TYR A 350 6.08 -2.97 25.06
CA TYR A 350 6.12 -3.80 23.84
C TYR A 350 7.44 -3.67 23.09
N GLY A 351 8.01 -2.47 23.02
CA GLY A 351 9.24 -2.18 22.29
C GLY A 351 10.47 -2.80 22.95
N ASP A 352 10.56 -2.80 24.28
CA ASP A 352 11.59 -3.50 25.04
C ASP A 352 11.46 -5.02 24.84
N TRP A 353 10.24 -5.56 24.93
CA TRP A 353 9.96 -6.96 24.65
C TRP A 353 10.36 -7.36 23.21
N LEU A 354 9.96 -6.56 22.22
CA LEU A 354 10.24 -6.84 20.81
C LEU A 354 11.74 -6.75 20.52
N HIS A 355 12.44 -5.75 21.04
CA HIS A 355 13.89 -5.61 20.89
C HIS A 355 14.64 -6.79 21.50
N HIS A 356 14.25 -7.21 22.71
CA HIS A 356 14.85 -8.36 23.39
C HIS A 356 14.76 -9.60 22.49
N TRP A 357 13.56 -9.95 22.04
CA TRP A 357 13.37 -11.17 21.25
C TRP A 357 13.89 -11.07 19.82
N ALA A 358 13.83 -9.91 19.18
CA ALA A 358 14.41 -9.72 17.85
C ALA A 358 15.94 -9.88 17.88
N SER A 359 16.60 -9.37 18.92
CA SER A 359 18.07 -9.45 19.05
C SER A 359 18.56 -10.87 19.40
N HIS A 360 17.69 -11.71 19.96
CA HIS A 360 17.96 -13.12 20.30
C HIS A 360 17.31 -14.10 19.32
N ALA A 361 16.76 -13.61 18.21
CA ALA A 361 16.16 -14.48 17.20
C ALA A 361 17.23 -15.39 16.58
N LEU A 362 16.84 -16.60 16.19
CA LEU A 362 17.73 -17.62 15.62
C LEU A 362 18.45 -17.16 14.34
N ASP A 363 17.85 -16.23 13.61
CA ASP A 363 18.33 -15.67 12.36
C ASP A 363 18.66 -14.17 12.45
N ALA A 364 18.84 -13.64 13.67
CA ALA A 364 19.25 -12.26 13.87
C ALA A 364 20.67 -12.00 13.30
N PRO A 365 20.91 -10.90 12.57
CA PRO A 365 22.26 -10.54 12.15
C PRO A 365 23.11 -10.11 13.37
N SER A 366 24.43 -10.18 13.22
CA SER A 366 25.34 -9.65 14.25
C SER A 366 25.10 -8.15 14.48
N PRO A 367 25.13 -7.69 15.74
CA PRO A 367 24.87 -6.30 16.08
C PRO A 367 25.92 -5.37 15.47
N VAL A 368 25.47 -4.22 14.98
CA VAL A 368 26.36 -3.17 14.45
C VAL A 368 27.04 -2.46 15.61
N ARG A 369 28.38 -2.44 15.61
CA ARG A 369 29.15 -1.67 16.60
C ARG A 369 29.02 -0.17 16.29
N CYS A 370 28.74 0.63 17.32
CA CYS A 370 28.76 2.08 17.20
C CYS A 370 30.14 2.57 16.78
N LYS A 371 30.18 3.42 15.74
CA LYS A 371 31.34 4.25 15.40
C LYS A 371 30.95 5.71 15.61
N HIS A 372 31.85 6.51 16.16
CA HIS A 372 31.66 7.95 16.36
C HIS A 372 32.29 8.67 15.18
N SER A 373 31.56 8.72 14.07
CA SER A 373 31.94 9.51 12.91
C SER A 373 30.74 10.23 12.35
N ARG A 374 30.93 11.50 12.02
CA ARG A 374 29.97 12.32 11.28
C ARG A 374 29.29 11.52 10.15
N PRO A 375 27.95 11.50 10.11
CA PRO A 375 27.24 10.68 9.13
C PRO A 375 27.54 11.15 7.71
N ARG A 376 27.91 10.21 6.85
CA ARG A 376 28.05 10.40 5.40
C ARG A 376 27.07 9.54 4.63
N ARG A 377 26.68 8.37 5.17
CA ARG A 377 25.71 7.43 4.59
C ARG A 377 24.44 7.38 5.41
N ILE A 378 23.33 7.76 4.79
CA ILE A 378 22.00 7.74 5.42
C ILE A 378 21.12 6.74 4.69
N GLY A 379 20.60 5.76 5.43
CA GLY A 379 19.61 4.82 4.95
C GLY A 379 18.19 5.28 5.25
N LEU A 380 17.28 5.16 4.28
CA LEU A 380 15.84 5.36 4.48
C LEU A 380 15.11 4.04 4.19
N VAL A 381 14.48 3.43 5.19
CA VAL A 381 13.77 2.15 5.04
C VAL A 381 12.28 2.38 5.17
N SER A 382 11.55 2.10 4.10
CA SER A 382 10.10 2.29 4.06
C SER A 382 9.45 1.14 3.29
N SER A 383 8.26 0.75 3.70
CA SER A 383 7.39 -0.10 2.89
C SER A 383 6.37 0.73 2.12
N ALA A 384 6.50 2.07 2.11
CA ALA A 384 5.48 3.00 1.64
C ALA A 384 6.03 4.20 0.84
N PHE A 385 7.24 4.13 0.25
CA PHE A 385 7.67 5.04 -0.82
C PHE A 385 6.92 4.74 -2.13
N ARG A 386 5.64 5.11 -2.13
CA ARG A 386 4.62 4.87 -3.15
C ARG A 386 3.66 6.05 -3.21
N ASP A 387 2.74 6.03 -4.16
CA ASP A 387 1.61 6.97 -4.23
C ASP A 387 0.64 6.70 -3.07
N CYS A 388 1.01 7.19 -1.90
CA CYS A 388 0.27 7.11 -0.65
C CYS A 388 0.74 8.19 0.32
N THR A 389 0.08 8.28 1.48
CA THR A 389 0.39 9.24 2.55
C THR A 389 1.87 9.36 2.90
N VAL A 390 2.54 8.24 3.18
CA VAL A 390 3.94 8.24 3.59
C VAL A 390 4.86 8.66 2.44
N GLY A 391 4.59 8.18 1.23
CA GLY A 391 5.38 8.58 0.06
C GLY A 391 5.26 10.06 -0.27
N HIS A 392 4.09 10.68 -0.04
CA HIS A 392 3.93 12.13 -0.20
C HIS A 392 4.58 12.93 0.95
N TYR A 393 4.52 12.46 2.19
CA TYR A 393 5.18 13.13 3.33
C TYR A 393 6.71 13.02 3.29
N PHE A 394 7.27 11.92 2.82
CA PHE A 394 8.71 11.67 3.01
C PHE A 394 9.46 11.39 1.72
N GLY A 395 8.77 11.34 0.57
CA GLY A 395 9.39 11.04 -0.72
C GLY A 395 10.43 12.06 -1.21
N ARG A 396 10.43 13.29 -0.67
CA ARG A 396 11.43 14.33 -0.96
C ARG A 396 12.64 14.33 -0.02
N TRP A 397 12.63 13.52 1.04
CA TRP A 397 13.75 13.42 1.97
C TRP A 397 15.04 12.91 1.31
N PRO A 398 15.02 11.86 0.45
CA PRO A 398 16.25 11.40 -0.18
C PRO A 398 16.93 12.49 -1.00
N GLU A 399 16.15 13.23 -1.80
CA GLU A 399 16.63 14.33 -2.61
C GLU A 399 17.25 15.47 -1.77
N ALA A 400 16.58 15.86 -0.69
CA ALA A 400 17.05 16.92 0.22
C ALA A 400 18.38 16.54 0.89
N LEU A 401 18.47 15.31 1.40
CA LEU A 401 19.70 14.79 2.01
C LEU A 401 20.82 14.63 0.98
N GLY A 402 20.51 14.20 -0.24
CA GLY A 402 21.46 14.14 -1.35
C GLY A 402 22.07 15.51 -1.67
N ARG A 403 21.23 16.55 -1.81
CA ARG A 403 21.69 17.95 -1.93
C ARG A 403 22.48 18.43 -0.71
N GLY A 404 22.21 17.86 0.46
CA GLY A 404 22.95 18.07 1.69
C GLY A 404 24.39 17.54 1.68
N GLY A 405 24.77 16.74 0.68
CA GLY A 405 26.10 16.12 0.55
C GLY A 405 26.19 14.71 1.16
N PHE A 406 25.06 14.07 1.46
CA PHE A 406 25.01 12.71 2.00
C PHE A 406 24.86 11.68 0.88
N GLU A 407 25.50 10.52 1.03
CA GLU A 407 25.19 9.32 0.24
C GLU A 407 23.90 8.71 0.78
N VAL A 408 22.81 8.76 0.01
CA VAL A 408 21.49 8.30 0.44
C VAL A 408 21.16 6.95 -0.17
N ILE A 409 20.89 5.97 0.69
CA ILE A 409 20.47 4.63 0.29
C ILE A 409 19.01 4.44 0.69
N VAL A 410 18.14 4.22 -0.29
CA VAL A 410 16.72 3.95 -0.04
C VAL A 410 16.43 2.46 -0.15
N TYR A 411 15.71 1.93 0.84
CA TYR A 411 15.27 0.55 0.90
C TYR A 411 13.74 0.47 0.82
N GLN A 412 13.23 -0.05 -0.28
CA GLN A 412 11.80 -0.32 -0.47
C GLN A 412 11.46 -1.73 -0.03
N LEU A 413 10.72 -1.85 1.07
CA LEU A 413 10.28 -3.13 1.63
C LEU A 413 8.99 -3.64 0.97
N GLY A 414 9.04 -4.87 0.46
CA GLY A 414 7.90 -5.58 -0.08
C GLY A 414 7.55 -5.28 -1.54
N PRO A 415 6.54 -6.00 -2.08
CA PRO A 415 6.36 -6.15 -3.52
C PRO A 415 5.60 -5.01 -4.20
N LYS A 416 4.96 -4.11 -3.44
CA LYS A 416 4.15 -3.02 -4.01
C LYS A 416 5.06 -1.87 -4.44
N ARG A 417 4.97 -1.48 -5.71
CA ARG A 417 5.78 -0.45 -6.37
C ARG A 417 4.90 0.28 -7.39
N ASP A 418 5.10 1.58 -7.55
CA ASP A 418 4.37 2.41 -8.52
C ASP A 418 5.30 3.49 -9.10
N HIS A 419 4.72 4.44 -9.84
CA HIS A 419 5.47 5.55 -10.43
C HIS A 419 6.18 6.41 -9.37
N HIS A 420 5.58 6.60 -8.20
CA HIS A 420 6.17 7.38 -7.11
C HIS A 420 7.38 6.67 -6.49
N THR A 421 7.35 5.33 -6.42
CA THR A 421 8.54 4.54 -6.04
C THR A 421 9.74 4.85 -6.93
N ARG A 422 9.54 5.13 -8.22
CA ARG A 422 10.63 5.48 -9.14
C ARG A 422 11.14 6.89 -8.94
N ILE A 423 10.24 7.85 -8.74
CA ILE A 423 10.63 9.22 -8.41
C ILE A 423 11.56 9.21 -7.18
N VAL A 424 11.20 8.44 -6.15
CA VAL A 424 12.05 8.26 -4.98
C VAL A 424 13.38 7.57 -5.33
N ALA A 425 13.35 6.52 -6.17
CA ALA A 425 14.55 5.81 -6.59
C ALA A 425 15.54 6.70 -7.36
N ASP A 426 15.05 7.53 -8.27
CA ASP A 426 15.84 8.42 -9.11
C ASP A 426 16.50 9.55 -8.29
N SER A 427 15.92 9.88 -7.13
CA SER A 427 16.48 10.88 -6.20
C SER A 427 17.51 10.33 -5.20
N ALA A 428 17.68 9.01 -5.13
CA ALA A 428 18.59 8.36 -4.18
C ALA A 428 19.96 8.07 -4.81
N SER A 429 21.04 8.10 -4.03
CA SER A 429 22.35 7.64 -4.49
C SER A 429 22.36 6.15 -4.82
N LYS A 430 21.56 5.37 -4.07
CA LYS A 430 21.33 3.95 -4.31
C LYS A 430 19.91 3.56 -3.89
N PHE A 431 19.30 2.68 -4.66
CA PHE A 431 17.97 2.15 -4.35
C PHE A 431 17.99 0.62 -4.30
N ARG A 432 17.34 0.04 -3.28
CA ARG A 432 17.31 -1.41 -3.04
C ARG A 432 15.90 -1.89 -2.76
N TYR A 433 15.51 -2.97 -3.43
CA TYR A 433 14.32 -3.73 -3.07
C TYR A 433 14.65 -4.74 -1.97
N LEU A 434 13.83 -4.77 -0.94
CA LEU A 434 13.88 -5.73 0.15
C LEU A 434 12.69 -6.69 0.01
N ASP A 435 12.87 -7.75 -0.78
CA ASP A 435 11.83 -8.76 -1.08
C ASP A 435 12.05 -10.09 -0.35
N GLY A 436 13.19 -10.25 0.33
CA GLY A 436 13.58 -11.48 1.01
C GLY A 436 12.93 -11.67 2.39
N ARG A 437 13.37 -12.74 3.06
CA ARG A 437 13.14 -12.97 4.50
C ARG A 437 13.71 -11.83 5.34
N LEU A 438 13.16 -11.63 6.53
CA LEU A 438 13.56 -10.49 7.38
C LEU A 438 15.05 -10.50 7.72
N ALA A 439 15.62 -11.67 8.03
CA ALA A 439 17.05 -11.82 8.27
C ALA A 439 17.91 -11.37 7.08
N SER A 440 17.51 -11.74 5.87
CA SER A 440 18.22 -11.34 4.64
C SER A 440 18.14 -9.83 4.41
N CYS A 441 16.96 -9.23 4.64
CA CYS A 441 16.78 -7.79 4.57
C CYS A 441 17.64 -7.05 5.61
N ALA A 442 17.67 -7.54 6.85
CA ALA A 442 18.47 -6.97 7.93
C ALA A 442 19.97 -7.07 7.65
N ALA A 443 20.45 -8.23 7.18
CA ALA A 443 21.83 -8.43 6.77
C ALA A 443 22.23 -7.51 5.61
N GLN A 444 21.34 -7.30 4.63
CA GLN A 444 21.58 -6.39 3.51
C GLN A 444 21.72 -4.93 3.97
N ILE A 445 20.87 -4.46 4.88
CA ILE A 445 20.96 -3.12 5.46
C ILE A 445 22.28 -2.97 6.24
N ALA A 446 22.60 -3.93 7.11
CA ALA A 446 23.83 -3.90 7.91
C ALA A 446 25.10 -3.92 7.04
N ALA A 447 25.08 -4.66 5.92
CA ALA A 447 26.20 -4.76 4.98
C ALA A 447 26.53 -3.43 4.28
N ASP A 448 25.57 -2.53 4.13
CA ASP A 448 25.81 -1.20 3.54
C ASP A 448 26.54 -0.24 4.50
N ARG A 449 26.71 -0.62 5.78
CA ARG A 449 27.47 0.12 6.81
C ARG A 449 27.05 1.59 6.88
N LEU A 450 25.77 1.80 7.14
CA LEU A 450 25.15 3.11 7.27
C LEU A 450 25.63 3.79 8.57
N ASP A 451 25.74 5.12 8.54
CA ASP A 451 25.99 5.92 9.74
C ASP A 451 24.67 6.24 10.46
N ALA A 452 23.61 6.47 9.67
CA ALA A 452 22.26 6.74 10.14
C ALA A 452 21.22 5.91 9.37
N LEU A 453 20.19 5.42 10.07
CA LEU A 453 19.08 4.68 9.49
C LEU A 453 17.73 5.25 9.96
N ILE A 454 16.89 5.66 9.01
CA ILE A 454 15.62 6.31 9.32
C ILE A 454 14.44 5.51 8.79
N TYR A 455 13.42 5.39 9.65
CA TYR A 455 12.16 4.71 9.37
C TYR A 455 10.99 5.72 9.39
N PRO A 456 10.51 6.18 8.23
CA PRO A 456 9.50 7.25 8.19
C PRO A 456 8.14 6.88 8.81
N GLU A 457 7.79 5.59 8.87
CA GLU A 457 6.43 5.14 9.21
C GLU A 457 6.32 3.89 10.14
N LEU A 458 7.08 3.84 11.24
CA LEU A 458 7.02 2.70 12.16
C LEU A 458 5.60 2.45 12.71
N GLY A 459 5.16 1.18 12.67
CA GLY A 459 3.82 0.76 13.08
C GLY A 459 2.83 0.55 11.92
N MET A 460 3.10 1.10 10.72
CA MET A 460 2.25 0.86 9.54
C MET A 460 2.47 -0.53 8.92
N ASP A 461 3.66 -1.11 9.10
CA ASP A 461 4.05 -2.44 8.62
C ASP A 461 4.82 -3.17 9.72
N ALA A 462 4.30 -4.33 10.14
CA ALA A 462 4.93 -5.14 11.20
C ALA A 462 6.37 -5.54 10.85
N ARG A 463 6.69 -5.72 9.56
CA ARG A 463 8.04 -6.09 9.12
C ARG A 463 9.05 -4.97 9.39
N LEU A 464 8.65 -3.71 9.17
CA LEU A 464 9.50 -2.56 9.49
C LEU A 464 9.74 -2.46 10.99
N LEU A 465 8.70 -2.73 11.79
CA LEU A 465 8.81 -2.66 13.24
C LEU A 465 9.80 -3.69 13.80
N VAL A 466 9.78 -4.93 13.27
CA VAL A 466 10.77 -5.97 13.61
C VAL A 466 12.18 -5.57 13.16
N LEU A 467 12.35 -5.06 11.93
CA LEU A 467 13.65 -4.59 11.45
C LEU A 467 14.20 -3.44 12.31
N ALA A 468 13.33 -2.50 12.70
CA ALA A 468 13.70 -1.37 13.53
C ALA A 468 14.04 -1.76 14.97
N ALA A 469 13.49 -2.88 15.46
CA ALA A 469 13.83 -3.45 16.77
C ALA A 469 15.27 -4.00 16.83
N LEU A 470 15.91 -4.20 15.67
CA LEU A 470 17.34 -4.48 15.56
C LEU A 470 18.12 -3.15 15.47
N ARG A 471 19.34 -3.13 16.03
CA ARG A 471 20.28 -2.01 15.83
C ARG A 471 21.12 -2.27 14.58
N LEU A 472 20.65 -1.78 13.43
CA LEU A 472 21.25 -1.98 12.10
C LEU A 472 22.11 -0.78 11.64
N ALA A 473 22.12 0.33 12.38
CA ALA A 473 23.05 1.43 12.21
C ALA A 473 23.42 2.07 13.57
N PRO A 474 24.58 2.76 13.68
CA PRO A 474 24.98 3.46 14.90
C PRO A 474 23.99 4.52 15.36
N PHE A 475 23.35 5.23 14.44
CA PHE A 475 22.24 6.13 14.71
C PHE A 475 20.97 5.61 14.03
N GLN A 476 19.86 5.55 14.76
CA GLN A 476 18.55 5.24 14.16
C GLN A 476 17.48 6.25 14.58
N GLY A 477 16.59 6.57 13.67
CA GLY A 477 15.46 7.45 13.93
C GLY A 477 14.19 6.99 13.24
N CYS A 478 13.08 7.55 13.67
CA CYS A 478 11.80 7.35 13.03
C CYS A 478 11.03 8.67 12.87
N ALA A 479 10.00 8.69 12.04
CA ALA A 479 9.20 9.88 11.79
C ALA A 479 7.70 9.63 12.00
N TRP A 480 6.93 10.70 11.88
CA TRP A 480 5.50 10.72 12.18
C TRP A 480 4.58 10.09 11.14
N GLY A 481 5.09 9.27 10.20
CA GLY A 481 4.24 8.54 9.25
C GLY A 481 3.17 7.70 9.92
N HIS A 482 3.41 7.26 11.16
CA HIS A 482 2.39 6.92 12.13
C HIS A 482 2.63 7.75 13.41
N PRO A 483 1.75 8.73 13.75
CA PRO A 483 2.01 9.76 14.77
C PRO A 483 1.85 9.26 16.21
N VAL A 484 2.69 8.29 16.59
CA VAL A 484 2.86 7.73 17.93
C VAL A 484 4.31 7.29 18.10
N THR A 485 4.83 7.31 19.33
CA THR A 485 6.13 6.71 19.66
C THR A 485 6.26 5.28 19.15
N SER A 486 7.44 4.93 18.64
CA SER A 486 7.77 3.54 18.31
C SER A 486 7.87 2.68 19.56
N GLY A 487 8.22 3.31 20.69
CA GLY A 487 8.51 2.63 21.94
C GLY A 487 9.79 1.81 21.93
N LEU A 488 10.55 1.76 20.83
CA LEU A 488 11.72 0.91 20.69
C LEU A 488 12.96 1.50 21.38
N PRO A 489 13.77 0.70 22.11
CA PRO A 489 15.07 1.12 22.66
C PRO A 489 16.08 1.53 21.60
N THR A 490 15.90 1.01 20.39
CA THR A 490 16.83 1.18 19.28
C THR A 490 16.63 2.47 18.50
N MET A 491 15.62 3.29 18.80
CA MET A 491 15.36 4.57 18.13
C MET A 491 15.86 5.75 18.98
N ASP A 492 16.81 6.51 18.44
CA ASP A 492 17.44 7.64 19.13
C ASP A 492 16.59 8.91 19.01
N ILE A 493 15.96 9.12 17.85
CA ILE A 493 15.22 10.34 17.53
C ILE A 493 13.87 10.05 16.88
N TYR A 494 12.90 10.90 17.19
CA TYR A 494 11.62 10.99 16.51
C TYR A 494 11.53 12.33 15.78
N PHE A 495 11.55 12.29 14.45
CA PHE A 495 11.32 13.47 13.60
C PHE A 495 9.81 13.79 13.62
N SER A 496 9.44 14.88 14.29
CA SER A 496 8.07 15.36 14.42
C SER A 496 7.87 16.70 13.71
N CYS A 497 6.69 17.29 13.90
CA CYS A 497 6.27 18.56 13.34
C CYS A 497 5.99 19.57 14.46
N ALA A 498 6.72 20.69 14.48
CA ALA A 498 6.65 21.72 15.52
C ALA A 498 5.23 22.26 15.74
N THR A 499 4.49 22.52 14.65
CA THR A 499 3.15 23.14 14.73
C THR A 499 2.07 22.18 15.24
N MET A 500 2.32 20.86 15.21
CA MET A 500 1.35 19.84 15.60
C MET A 500 1.51 19.39 17.05
N GLU A 501 2.71 19.55 17.61
CA GLU A 501 3.02 19.09 18.96
C GLU A 501 2.42 20.01 20.04
N PRO A 502 1.84 19.45 21.12
CA PRO A 502 1.48 20.24 22.30
C PRO A 502 2.73 20.61 23.11
N PRO A 503 2.64 21.57 24.05
CA PRO A 503 3.76 21.95 24.93
C PRO A 503 4.40 20.76 25.68
N GLU A 504 3.59 19.80 26.13
CA GLU A 504 3.99 18.62 26.90
C GLU A 504 4.47 17.42 26.04
N ALA A 505 4.70 17.63 24.74
CA ALA A 505 4.99 16.58 23.77
C ALA A 505 6.10 15.60 24.18
N ARG A 506 7.16 16.06 24.87
CA ARG A 506 8.29 15.21 25.31
C ARG A 506 7.82 13.97 26.09
N THR A 507 6.74 14.08 26.86
CA THR A 507 6.20 13.00 27.69
C THR A 507 5.51 11.89 26.89
N HIS A 508 5.16 12.16 25.63
CA HIS A 508 4.45 11.25 24.74
C HIS A 508 5.40 10.30 23.97
N TYR A 509 6.71 10.53 24.04
CA TYR A 509 7.71 9.80 23.26
C TYR A 509 8.76 9.10 24.12
N ARG A 510 9.36 8.04 23.59
CA ARG A 510 10.56 7.43 24.20
C ARG A 510 11.80 8.13 23.65
N GLU A 511 11.88 8.14 22.33
CA GLU A 511 12.89 8.76 21.49
C GLU A 511 13.00 10.25 21.81
N ARG A 512 14.17 10.86 21.59
CA ARG A 512 14.29 12.32 21.66
C ARG A 512 13.48 12.95 20.53
N LEU A 513 12.65 13.95 20.84
CA LEU A 513 11.84 14.63 19.84
C LEU A 513 12.68 15.67 19.08
N LEU A 514 12.62 15.65 17.75
CA LEU A 514 13.11 16.72 16.89
C LEU A 514 11.96 17.28 16.07
N SER A 515 11.53 18.49 16.42
CA SER A 515 10.39 19.14 15.78
C SER A 515 10.85 19.94 14.56
N LEU A 516 10.54 19.45 13.36
CA LEU A 516 10.77 20.15 12.11
C LEU A 516 9.74 21.30 11.94
N PRO A 517 10.10 22.43 11.30
CA PRO A 517 9.21 23.58 11.15
C PRO A 517 7.99 23.27 10.26
N GLY A 518 6.99 24.16 10.26
CA GLY A 518 5.79 24.03 9.41
C GLY A 518 5.02 22.75 9.71
N LEU A 519 4.73 21.95 8.67
CA LEU A 519 4.10 20.62 8.78
C LEU A 519 5.11 19.48 9.00
N GLY A 520 6.39 19.79 9.22
CA GLY A 520 7.46 18.79 9.32
C GLY A 520 7.75 18.01 8.04
N THR A 521 7.21 18.47 6.91
CA THR A 521 7.38 17.90 5.57
C THR A 521 7.16 18.93 4.47
N SER A 522 7.69 18.66 3.27
CA SER A 522 7.34 19.32 2.02
C SER A 522 6.30 18.49 1.27
N TYR A 523 5.01 18.81 1.44
CA TYR A 523 3.91 18.08 0.81
C TYR A 523 3.52 18.70 -0.54
N PRO A 524 3.36 17.94 -1.64
CA PRO A 524 2.95 18.50 -2.92
C PRO A 524 1.48 18.93 -2.92
N ALA A 525 1.17 20.04 -3.61
CA ALA A 525 -0.22 20.45 -3.82
C ALA A 525 -1.04 19.34 -4.51
N PRO A 526 -2.31 19.12 -4.13
CA PRO A 526 -3.18 18.20 -4.86
C PRO A 526 -3.42 18.69 -6.29
N PRO A 527 -3.59 17.79 -7.26
CA PRO A 527 -3.95 18.16 -8.62
C PRO A 527 -5.34 18.80 -8.65
N GLU A 528 -5.54 19.73 -9.58
CA GLU A 528 -6.85 20.36 -9.81
C GLU A 528 -7.81 19.32 -10.43
N PRO A 529 -8.91 18.93 -9.76
CA PRO A 529 -9.87 18.00 -10.34
C PRO A 529 -10.69 18.67 -11.45
N PRO A 530 -11.18 17.90 -12.45
CA PRO A 530 -12.09 18.44 -13.45
C PRO A 530 -13.43 18.86 -12.79
N PRO A 531 -14.14 19.85 -13.35
CA PRO A 531 -15.47 20.24 -12.86
C PRO A 531 -16.42 19.04 -12.81
N ALA A 532 -17.28 19.01 -11.79
CA ALA A 532 -18.37 18.06 -11.67
C ALA A 532 -19.47 18.67 -10.82
N ASP A 533 -20.72 18.31 -11.12
CA ASP A 533 -21.87 18.70 -10.32
C ASP A 533 -22.20 17.64 -9.28
N ARG A 534 -22.98 18.03 -8.27
CA ARG A 534 -23.39 17.14 -7.17
C ARG A 534 -24.06 15.86 -7.69
N ASN A 535 -24.93 15.97 -8.70
CA ASN A 535 -25.63 14.81 -9.27
C ASN A 535 -24.69 13.77 -9.88
N ASP A 536 -23.67 14.18 -10.63
CA ASP A 536 -22.67 13.28 -11.24
C ASP A 536 -21.86 12.51 -10.19
N LEU A 537 -21.76 13.10 -8.99
CA LEU A 537 -21.06 12.54 -7.85
C LEU A 537 -21.95 11.68 -6.96
N GLY A 538 -23.26 11.64 -7.20
CA GLY A 538 -24.23 10.96 -6.34
C GLY A 538 -24.52 11.73 -5.04
N LEU A 539 -24.34 13.06 -5.06
CA LEU A 539 -24.57 13.96 -3.94
C LEU A 539 -25.89 14.74 -4.16
N PRO A 540 -26.68 15.02 -3.11
CA PRO A 540 -27.93 15.77 -3.27
C PRO A 540 -27.68 17.28 -3.40
N GLU A 541 -28.36 17.92 -4.36
CA GLU A 541 -28.16 19.34 -4.69
C GLU A 541 -28.50 20.31 -3.55
N LYS A 542 -29.68 20.15 -2.92
CA LYS A 542 -30.28 21.17 -2.03
C LYS A 542 -29.97 21.00 -0.54
N ARG A 543 -29.04 20.11 -0.19
CA ARG A 543 -28.69 19.81 1.21
C ARG A 543 -27.37 20.45 1.64
N THR A 544 -27.19 20.62 2.94
CA THR A 544 -25.88 20.93 3.51
C THR A 544 -25.08 19.64 3.61
N LEU A 545 -23.92 19.59 2.95
CA LEU A 545 -23.09 18.39 2.87
C LEU A 545 -21.87 18.51 3.79
N TYR A 546 -21.89 17.73 4.87
CA TYR A 546 -20.78 17.57 5.80
C TYR A 546 -19.93 16.36 5.39
N LEU A 547 -18.71 16.59 4.93
CA LEU A 547 -17.80 15.52 4.52
C LEU A 547 -17.06 14.95 5.74
N LEU A 548 -17.17 13.65 5.98
CA LEU A 548 -16.37 12.93 6.98
C LEU A 548 -15.57 11.82 6.28
N PRO A 549 -14.40 12.14 5.70
CA PRO A 549 -13.69 11.24 4.78
C PRO A 549 -12.75 10.27 5.51
N GLN A 550 -12.91 10.09 6.83
CA GLN A 550 -11.95 9.34 7.64
C GLN A 550 -12.19 7.83 7.55
N SER A 551 -11.10 7.05 7.60
CA SER A 551 -11.20 5.60 7.74
C SER A 551 -11.91 5.23 9.05
N PRO A 552 -12.69 4.13 9.10
CA PRO A 552 -13.54 3.84 10.26
C PRO A 552 -12.82 3.79 11.61
N PHE A 553 -11.59 3.29 11.64
CA PHE A 553 -10.78 3.21 12.87
C PHE A 553 -10.34 4.57 13.43
N LYS A 554 -10.46 5.66 12.65
CA LYS A 554 -10.19 7.02 13.14
C LYS A 554 -11.39 7.66 13.83
N ILE A 555 -12.59 7.12 13.64
CA ILE A 555 -13.82 7.68 14.17
C ILE A 555 -14.03 7.11 15.58
N HIS A 556 -13.44 7.80 16.55
CA HIS A 556 -13.55 7.48 17.98
C HIS A 556 -15.01 7.59 18.45
N PRO A 557 -15.46 6.80 19.46
CA PRO A 557 -16.82 6.92 20.02
C PRO A 557 -17.20 8.35 20.48
N ASP A 558 -16.20 9.18 20.81
CA ASP A 558 -16.43 10.59 21.19
C ASP A 558 -16.94 11.47 20.04
N ALA A 559 -16.71 11.05 18.80
CA ALA A 559 -17.25 11.74 17.63
C ALA A 559 -18.77 11.55 17.50
N ASP A 560 -19.32 10.46 18.05
CA ASP A 560 -20.71 10.08 17.83
C ASP A 560 -21.66 11.15 18.38
N ALA A 561 -21.39 11.68 19.58
CA ALA A 561 -22.19 12.73 20.20
C ALA A 561 -22.14 14.05 19.41
N LEU A 562 -20.96 14.41 18.89
CA LEU A 562 -20.79 15.63 18.08
C LEU A 562 -21.62 15.56 16.79
N VAL A 563 -21.53 14.43 16.08
CA VAL A 563 -22.24 14.20 14.83
C VAL A 563 -23.75 14.09 15.07
N ALA A 564 -24.16 13.41 16.14
CA ALA A 564 -25.57 13.26 16.50
C ALA A 564 -26.21 14.61 16.84
N GLN A 565 -25.56 15.42 17.66
CA GLN A 565 -26.02 16.77 17.99
C GLN A 565 -26.12 17.63 16.73
N LEU A 566 -25.06 17.66 15.92
CA LEU A 566 -25.02 18.40 14.66
C LEU A 566 -26.22 18.09 13.75
N LEU A 567 -26.49 16.81 13.50
CA LEU A 567 -27.53 16.38 12.56
C LEU A 567 -28.94 16.47 13.15
N ALA A 568 -29.08 16.41 14.48
CA ALA A 568 -30.34 16.70 15.15
C ALA A 568 -30.72 18.18 15.02
N GLU A 569 -29.73 19.08 15.12
CA GLU A 569 -29.92 20.51 14.95
C GLU A 569 -30.10 20.89 13.47
N ASP A 570 -29.33 20.31 12.54
CA ASP A 570 -29.44 20.55 11.10
C ASP A 570 -30.20 19.44 10.35
N ARG A 571 -31.52 19.58 10.30
CA ARG A 571 -32.42 18.64 9.60
C ARG A 571 -32.20 18.56 8.09
N GLN A 572 -31.54 19.55 7.48
CA GLN A 572 -31.16 19.52 6.05
C GLN A 572 -29.72 19.05 5.85
N GLY A 573 -28.97 18.89 6.94
CA GLY A 573 -27.61 18.38 6.98
C GLY A 573 -27.55 16.91 6.59
N MET A 574 -26.53 16.57 5.81
CA MET A 574 -26.20 15.20 5.44
C MET A 574 -24.71 14.96 5.61
N LEU A 575 -24.38 13.87 6.31
CA LEU A 575 -23.02 13.40 6.49
C LEU A 575 -22.63 12.47 5.34
N VAL A 576 -21.59 12.85 4.60
CA VAL A 576 -21.04 12.09 3.49
C VAL A 576 -19.83 11.28 3.98
N LEU A 577 -19.94 9.96 3.89
CA LEU A 577 -18.98 8.96 4.34
C LEU A 577 -18.54 8.09 3.15
N PHE A 578 -17.47 7.32 3.35
CA PHE A 578 -17.01 6.33 2.37
C PHE A 578 -17.01 4.93 2.97
N THR A 579 -17.25 3.94 2.12
CA THR A 579 -17.02 2.54 2.47
C THR A 579 -15.54 2.36 2.77
N GLY A 580 -15.21 1.86 3.97
CA GLY A 580 -13.85 1.53 4.34
C GLY A 580 -13.31 0.33 3.56
N GLN A 581 -12.07 -0.06 3.84
CA GLN A 581 -11.47 -1.22 3.17
C GLN A 581 -12.29 -2.50 3.32
N ASP A 582 -12.95 -2.70 4.46
CA ASP A 582 -13.85 -3.83 4.70
C ASP A 582 -15.27 -3.31 4.97
N ARG A 583 -16.25 -3.86 4.23
CA ARG A 583 -17.64 -3.44 4.34
C ARG A 583 -18.19 -3.67 5.74
N ARG A 584 -17.87 -4.81 6.36
CA ARG A 584 -18.37 -5.19 7.68
C ARG A 584 -17.89 -4.26 8.78
N VAL A 585 -16.66 -3.76 8.68
CA VAL A 585 -16.12 -2.73 9.59
C VAL A 585 -16.91 -1.43 9.45
N THR A 586 -17.21 -1.04 8.21
CA THR A 586 -18.01 0.16 7.91
C THR A 586 -19.43 0.03 8.47
N ASP A 587 -20.08 -1.13 8.29
CA ASP A 587 -21.43 -1.37 8.81
C ASP A 587 -21.48 -1.25 10.34
N LYS A 588 -20.45 -1.75 11.06
CA LYS A 588 -20.37 -1.59 12.52
C LYS A 588 -20.31 -0.13 12.96
N LEU A 589 -19.55 0.69 12.23
CA LEU A 589 -19.48 2.13 12.48
C LEU A 589 -20.84 2.79 12.20
N LEU A 590 -21.48 2.47 11.07
CA LEU A 590 -22.79 3.02 10.72
C LEU A 590 -23.89 2.61 11.70
N THR A 591 -23.88 1.38 12.20
CA THR A 591 -24.79 0.95 13.27
C THR A 591 -24.60 1.78 14.53
N ARG A 592 -23.34 2.01 14.93
CA ARG A 592 -23.02 2.83 16.12
C ARG A 592 -23.44 4.28 15.96
N LEU A 593 -23.08 4.91 14.84
CA LEU A 593 -23.47 6.29 14.52
C LEU A 593 -24.99 6.42 14.39
N GLY A 594 -25.64 5.50 13.68
CA GLY A 594 -27.09 5.50 13.50
C GLY A 594 -27.84 5.45 14.83
N ALA A 595 -27.39 4.63 15.78
CA ALA A 595 -27.97 4.59 17.12
C ALA A 595 -27.84 5.94 17.85
N ALA A 596 -26.67 6.58 17.79
CA ALA A 596 -26.45 7.89 18.41
C ALA A 596 -27.33 8.99 17.77
N LEU A 597 -27.43 8.98 16.43
CA LEU A 597 -28.29 9.90 15.68
C LEU A 597 -29.76 9.74 16.07
N THR A 598 -30.29 8.51 16.05
CA THR A 598 -31.68 8.24 16.44
C THR A 598 -31.95 8.69 17.87
N GLN A 599 -31.02 8.45 18.80
CA GLN A 599 -31.17 8.88 20.19
C GLN A 599 -31.20 10.40 20.35
N ALA A 600 -30.42 11.13 19.55
CA ALA A 600 -30.46 12.60 19.50
C ALA A 600 -31.66 13.16 18.72
N GLY A 601 -32.51 12.28 18.16
CA GLY A 601 -33.68 12.66 17.38
C GLY A 601 -33.38 13.01 15.92
N ALA A 602 -32.19 12.72 15.40
CA ALA A 602 -31.85 12.80 13.98
C ALA A 602 -32.37 11.58 13.19
N ASP A 603 -32.34 11.65 11.86
CA ASP A 603 -32.78 10.55 10.98
C ASP A 603 -31.59 9.98 10.20
N PRO A 604 -31.02 8.83 10.64
CA PRO A 604 -29.86 8.23 9.98
C PRO A 604 -30.10 7.87 8.51
N GLU A 605 -31.30 7.39 8.16
CA GLU A 605 -31.60 6.96 6.78
C GLU A 605 -31.63 8.15 5.83
N ARG A 606 -32.10 9.31 6.30
CA ARG A 606 -32.14 10.53 5.51
C ARG A 606 -30.85 11.33 5.57
N GLN A 607 -30.01 11.17 6.59
CA GLN A 607 -28.86 12.06 6.85
C GLN A 607 -27.49 11.39 6.71
N LEU A 608 -27.40 10.06 6.57
CA LEU A 608 -26.14 9.37 6.26
C LEU A 608 -26.08 8.96 4.79
N LEU A 609 -25.08 9.47 4.07
CA LEU A 609 -24.78 9.07 2.70
C LEU A 609 -23.45 8.32 2.66
N LEU A 610 -23.49 7.04 2.32
CA LEU A 610 -22.31 6.21 2.17
C LEU A 610 -21.94 6.04 0.69
N LEU A 611 -20.84 6.65 0.30
CA LEU A 611 -20.25 6.49 -1.03
C LEU A 611 -19.32 5.26 -1.08
N PRO A 612 -19.11 4.65 -2.25
CA PRO A 612 -18.09 3.62 -2.42
C PRO A 612 -16.68 4.23 -2.34
N THR A 613 -15.67 3.38 -2.10
CA THR A 613 -14.27 3.76 -2.31
C THR A 613 -14.09 4.29 -3.73
N THR A 614 -13.39 5.41 -3.88
CA THR A 614 -13.30 6.12 -5.16
C THR A 614 -11.87 6.53 -5.50
N SER A 615 -11.65 6.95 -6.75
CA SER A 615 -10.35 7.47 -7.18
C SER A 615 -10.04 8.80 -6.51
N ARG A 616 -8.75 9.15 -6.37
CA ARG A 616 -8.35 10.44 -5.79
C ARG A 616 -8.96 11.62 -6.56
N ALA A 617 -9.03 11.54 -7.89
CA ALA A 617 -9.64 12.59 -8.72
C ALA A 617 -11.13 12.80 -8.36
N ARG A 618 -11.92 11.73 -8.28
CA ARG A 618 -13.33 11.81 -7.89
C ARG A 618 -13.50 12.25 -6.44
N TYR A 619 -12.61 11.85 -5.54
CA TYR A 619 -12.59 12.34 -4.17
C TYR A 619 -12.36 13.87 -4.09
N LEU A 620 -11.44 14.42 -4.88
CA LEU A 620 -11.21 15.87 -4.95
C LEU A 620 -12.42 16.62 -5.55
N GLN A 621 -13.14 16.03 -6.51
CA GLN A 621 -14.42 16.57 -6.98
C GLN A 621 -15.46 16.62 -5.84
N ILE A 622 -15.57 15.54 -5.06
CA ILE A 622 -16.47 15.50 -3.89
C ILE A 622 -16.09 16.59 -2.88
N ASN A 623 -14.79 16.84 -2.64
CA ASN A 623 -14.36 17.93 -1.76
C ASN A 623 -14.90 19.29 -2.22
N ARG A 624 -14.87 19.58 -3.53
CA ARG A 624 -15.41 20.83 -4.07
C ARG A 624 -16.92 20.96 -3.94
N CYS A 625 -17.63 19.85 -4.04
CA CYS A 625 -19.09 19.84 -3.99
C CYS A 625 -19.65 19.80 -2.56
N CYS A 626 -18.86 19.36 -1.57
CA CYS A 626 -19.24 19.41 -0.16
C CYS A 626 -19.13 20.82 0.43
N ASP A 627 -19.87 21.07 1.51
CA ASP A 627 -19.94 22.39 2.15
C ASP A 627 -18.88 22.58 3.22
N LEU A 628 -18.67 21.56 4.04
CA LEU A 628 -17.72 21.61 5.14
C LEU A 628 -17.17 20.21 5.42
N MET A 629 -15.88 20.08 5.70
CA MET A 629 -15.31 18.84 6.22
C MET A 629 -15.33 18.84 7.75
N LEU A 630 -15.72 17.71 8.33
CA LEU A 630 -15.67 17.47 9.76
C LEU A 630 -14.36 16.77 10.11
N ASP A 631 -13.53 17.40 10.92
CA ASP A 631 -12.38 16.73 11.52
C ASP A 631 -12.79 15.89 12.73
N THR A 632 -12.04 14.83 13.04
CA THR A 632 -12.38 13.91 14.14
C THR A 632 -11.51 14.13 15.38
N PRO A 633 -12.08 14.06 16.60
CA PRO A 633 -11.29 14.10 17.82
C PRO A 633 -10.35 12.88 17.89
N HIS A 634 -9.27 13.02 18.66
CA HIS A 634 -8.23 11.98 18.91
C HIS A 634 -7.38 11.57 17.70
N TRP A 635 -7.91 11.66 16.48
CA TRP A 635 -7.17 11.44 15.25
C TRP A 635 -7.65 12.39 14.17
N SER A 636 -6.87 13.43 13.90
CA SER A 636 -7.19 14.47 12.92
C SER A 636 -6.89 14.04 11.48
N GLY A 637 -7.47 14.77 10.52
CA GLY A 637 -7.15 14.68 9.10
C GLY A 637 -5.69 15.04 8.81
N GLY A 638 -4.99 14.12 8.16
CA GLY A 638 -3.70 14.38 7.52
C GLY A 638 -3.92 14.70 6.05
N ASN A 639 -3.65 13.72 5.17
CA ASN A 639 -3.95 13.82 3.73
C ASN A 639 -5.37 14.30 3.41
N THR A 640 -6.39 13.84 4.14
CA THR A 640 -7.78 14.25 3.88
C THR A 640 -8.01 15.74 4.13
N ALA A 641 -7.38 16.31 5.17
CA ALA A 641 -7.42 17.75 5.44
C ALA A 641 -6.59 18.54 4.41
N LEU A 642 -5.43 18.03 4.00
CA LEU A 642 -4.63 18.64 2.92
C LEU A 642 -5.37 18.65 1.59
N ASP A 643 -6.00 17.55 1.20
CA ASP A 643 -6.80 17.46 -0.03
C ASP A 643 -8.03 18.38 0.05
N ALA A 644 -8.71 18.46 1.21
CA ALA A 644 -9.83 19.39 1.44
C ALA A 644 -9.41 20.85 1.29
N LEU A 645 -8.41 21.28 2.06
CA LEU A 645 -7.90 22.66 2.04
C LEU A 645 -7.29 23.01 0.68
N GLY A 646 -6.57 22.08 0.05
CA GLY A 646 -6.01 22.27 -1.30
C GLY A 646 -7.10 22.42 -2.37
N SER A 647 -8.26 21.78 -2.17
CA SER A 647 -9.47 21.93 -3.00
C SER A 647 -10.34 23.12 -2.61
N GLY A 648 -9.98 23.86 -1.56
CA GLY A 648 -10.72 25.01 -1.05
C GLY A 648 -11.87 24.66 -0.09
N LEU A 649 -12.06 23.40 0.29
CA LEU A 649 -13.10 22.98 1.24
C LEU A 649 -12.72 23.40 2.67
N PRO A 650 -13.51 24.24 3.36
CA PRO A 650 -13.24 24.57 4.76
C PRO A 650 -13.51 23.36 5.65
N LEU A 651 -12.79 23.28 6.77
CA LEU A 651 -12.96 22.23 7.77
C LEU A 651 -12.95 22.84 9.17
N ILE A 652 -13.62 22.19 10.11
CA ILE A 652 -13.55 22.53 11.54
C ILE A 652 -12.71 21.51 12.26
N ALA A 653 -11.66 21.97 12.95
CA ALA A 653 -10.76 21.13 13.72
C ALA A 653 -11.13 21.15 15.21
N LEU A 654 -11.02 20.01 15.88
CA LEU A 654 -11.09 19.90 17.35
C LEU A 654 -9.78 19.29 17.86
N PRO A 655 -8.77 20.11 18.19
CA PRO A 655 -7.47 19.61 18.60
C PRO A 655 -7.57 18.80 19.90
N SER A 656 -6.93 17.63 19.95
CA SER A 656 -6.83 16.81 21.17
C SER A 656 -5.43 16.90 21.81
N THR A 657 -5.21 16.09 22.86
CA THR A 657 -3.98 16.08 23.66
C THR A 657 -2.73 15.68 22.89
N TYR A 658 -2.81 14.75 21.93
CA TYR A 658 -1.62 14.21 21.25
C TYR A 658 -1.50 14.73 19.82
N MET A 659 -0.28 14.79 19.28
CA MET A 659 0.03 15.23 17.91
C MET A 659 -0.94 14.68 16.84
N ARG A 660 -1.28 13.39 16.94
CA ARG A 660 -2.19 12.69 16.02
C ARG A 660 -3.59 13.30 15.92
N GLY A 661 -4.04 14.05 16.91
CA GLY A 661 -5.31 14.78 16.92
C GLY A 661 -5.17 16.28 16.65
N ARG A 662 -4.04 16.76 16.11
CA ARG A 662 -3.72 18.20 15.99
C ARG A 662 -3.28 18.64 14.58
N GLN A 663 -3.28 17.74 13.60
CA GLN A 663 -2.78 18.01 12.24
C GLN A 663 -3.62 19.08 11.53
N SER A 664 -4.94 18.95 11.51
CA SER A 664 -5.82 19.92 10.87
C SER A 664 -5.75 21.29 11.53
N ALA A 665 -5.66 21.35 12.87
CA ALA A 665 -5.49 22.61 13.60
C ALA A 665 -4.17 23.31 13.25
N ALA A 666 -3.08 22.54 13.12
CA ALA A 666 -1.79 23.07 12.65
C ALA A 666 -1.89 23.66 11.23
N MET A 667 -2.59 22.97 10.31
CA MET A 667 -2.81 23.47 8.96
C MET A 667 -3.62 24.78 8.96
N LEU A 668 -4.70 24.85 9.74
CA LEU A 668 -5.53 26.05 9.86
C LEU A 668 -4.75 27.23 10.44
N ASN A 669 -3.89 27.00 11.43
CA ASN A 669 -3.01 28.04 11.98
C ASN A 669 -2.02 28.55 10.93
N LEU A 670 -1.40 27.65 10.15
CA LEU A 670 -0.52 28.05 9.04
C LEU A 670 -1.27 28.79 7.91
N LEU A 671 -2.57 28.57 7.75
CA LEU A 671 -3.42 29.36 6.85
C LEU A 671 -3.94 30.66 7.46
N GLU A 672 -3.60 30.98 8.71
CA GLU A 672 -4.17 32.11 9.47
C GLU A 672 -5.71 32.07 9.51
N LEU A 673 -6.23 30.89 9.84
CA LEU A 673 -7.67 30.60 10.02
C LEU A 673 -7.96 30.02 11.42
N PRO A 674 -7.50 30.66 12.53
CA PRO A 674 -7.74 30.14 13.88
C PRO A 674 -9.23 30.08 14.23
N GLU A 675 -10.09 30.84 13.55
CA GLU A 675 -11.55 30.79 13.73
C GLU A 675 -12.16 29.43 13.35
N LEU A 676 -11.45 28.59 12.60
CA LEU A 676 -11.87 27.23 12.23
C LEU A 676 -11.37 26.16 13.21
N VAL A 677 -10.64 26.56 14.26
CA VAL A 677 -10.20 25.68 15.35
C VAL A 677 -11.17 25.85 16.52
N ALA A 678 -11.84 24.76 16.88
CA ALA A 678 -12.77 24.72 18.00
C ALA A 678 -12.03 24.58 19.34
N GLN A 679 -12.57 25.19 20.39
CA GLN A 679 -12.01 25.12 21.74
C GLN A 679 -12.51 23.89 22.51
N ASP A 680 -13.75 23.49 22.26
CA ASP A 680 -14.40 22.34 22.88
C ASP A 680 -15.48 21.76 21.96
N ALA A 681 -16.19 20.74 22.47
CA ALA A 681 -17.25 20.05 21.74
C ALA A 681 -18.43 20.97 21.33
N GLY A 682 -18.84 21.89 22.22
CA GLY A 682 -19.97 22.79 21.94
C GLY A 682 -19.58 23.84 20.91
N ASP A 683 -18.38 24.41 21.04
CA ASP A 683 -17.82 25.35 20.07
C ASP A 683 -17.63 24.71 18.69
N TYR A 684 -17.24 23.43 18.66
CA TYR A 684 -17.14 22.65 17.42
C TYR A 684 -18.49 22.57 16.70
N VAL A 685 -19.56 22.12 17.37
CA VAL A 685 -20.90 22.01 16.76
C VAL A 685 -21.38 23.38 16.30
N ARG A 686 -21.23 24.42 17.13
CA ARG A 686 -21.59 25.80 16.79
C ARG A 686 -20.90 26.29 15.52
N LYS A 687 -19.58 26.10 15.40
CA LYS A 687 -18.81 26.50 14.20
C LYS A 687 -19.22 25.71 12.98
N VAL A 688 -19.44 24.40 13.11
CA VAL A 688 -19.92 23.56 12.00
C VAL A 688 -21.26 24.06 11.49
N LEU A 689 -22.20 24.35 12.37
CA LEU A 689 -23.51 24.88 12.01
C LEU A 689 -23.42 26.27 11.36
N GLN A 690 -22.60 27.16 11.92
CA GLN A 690 -22.36 28.50 11.39
C GLN A 690 -21.86 28.40 9.93
N TYR A 691 -20.75 27.72 9.71
CA TYR A 691 -20.10 27.69 8.39
C TYR A 691 -20.70 26.66 7.43
N GLY A 692 -21.48 25.69 7.90
CA GLY A 692 -22.22 24.75 7.04
C GLY A 692 -23.48 25.37 6.42
N ARG A 693 -24.21 26.16 7.22
CA ARG A 693 -25.50 26.76 6.83
C ARG A 693 -25.34 28.10 6.12
N ASP A 694 -24.41 28.94 6.56
CA ASP A 694 -24.15 30.24 5.93
C ASP A 694 -23.28 30.08 4.68
N LYS A 695 -23.94 30.03 3.52
CA LYS A 695 -23.25 29.86 2.23
C LYS A 695 -22.34 31.03 1.88
N ALA A 696 -22.66 32.26 2.30
CA ALA A 696 -21.85 33.43 2.00
C ALA A 696 -20.57 33.43 2.85
N ALA A 697 -20.69 33.16 4.16
CA ALA A 697 -19.53 33.01 5.05
C ALA A 697 -18.65 31.83 4.61
N ASN A 698 -19.25 30.70 4.22
CA ASN A 698 -18.52 29.55 3.70
C ASN A 698 -17.74 29.92 2.43
N GLN A 699 -18.38 30.58 1.46
CA GLN A 699 -17.72 31.00 0.22
C GLN A 699 -16.56 31.95 0.48
N ALA A 700 -16.69 32.87 1.44
CA ALA A 700 -15.58 33.74 1.86
C ALA A 700 -14.40 32.95 2.44
N LEU A 701 -14.66 31.89 3.21
CA LEU A 701 -13.61 30.98 3.69
C LEU A 701 -12.93 30.24 2.54
N ARG A 702 -13.69 29.72 1.57
CA ARG A 702 -13.12 29.02 0.39
C ARG A 702 -12.11 29.90 -0.35
N VAL A 703 -12.47 31.16 -0.60
CA VAL A 703 -11.59 32.14 -1.26
C VAL A 703 -10.32 32.36 -0.45
N ARG A 704 -10.44 32.57 0.87
CA ARG A 704 -9.28 32.77 1.76
C ARG A 704 -8.36 31.54 1.82
N ILE A 705 -8.92 30.34 1.89
CA ILE A 705 -8.17 29.08 1.88
C ILE A 705 -7.36 28.96 0.60
N LEU A 706 -8.00 29.13 -0.56
CA LEU A 706 -7.32 29.02 -1.86
C LEU A 706 -6.23 30.08 -2.03
N ALA A 707 -6.47 31.31 -1.58
CA ALA A 707 -5.48 32.39 -1.63
C ALA A 707 -4.24 32.14 -0.77
N ARG A 708 -4.36 31.33 0.30
CA ARG A 708 -3.28 31.06 1.27
C ARG A 708 -2.73 29.63 1.20
N ARG A 709 -3.25 28.78 0.31
CA ARG A 709 -2.94 27.33 0.26
C ARG A 709 -1.45 27.04 0.05
N ASN A 710 -0.73 27.93 -0.62
CA ASN A 710 0.72 27.83 -0.83
C ASN A 710 1.52 27.79 0.47
N ARG A 711 0.96 28.20 1.62
CA ARG A 711 1.62 28.10 2.94
C ARG A 711 1.69 26.67 3.47
N LEU A 712 0.88 25.75 2.92
CA LEU A 712 0.87 24.34 3.31
C LEU A 712 1.71 23.47 2.37
N PHE A 713 1.69 23.79 1.08
CA PHE A 713 2.27 22.96 0.05
C PHE A 713 3.68 23.40 -0.34
N ASP A 714 4.48 22.44 -0.75
CA ASP A 714 5.82 22.64 -1.33
C ASP A 714 6.77 23.46 -0.45
N GLN A 715 6.57 23.41 0.88
CA GLN A 715 7.39 24.14 1.84
C GLN A 715 8.80 23.54 1.93
N GLN A 716 9.82 24.38 1.80
CA GLN A 716 11.23 23.95 1.78
C GLN A 716 11.85 23.87 3.19
N ALA A 717 11.43 24.75 4.10
CA ALA A 717 11.99 24.87 5.45
C ALA A 717 12.11 23.54 6.24
N PRO A 718 11.16 22.59 6.17
CA PRO A 718 11.29 21.31 6.88
C PRO A 718 12.43 20.43 6.33
N LEU A 719 12.69 20.49 5.02
CA LEU A 719 13.77 19.73 4.38
C LEU A 719 15.14 20.32 4.70
N ASP A 720 15.22 21.65 4.79
CA ASP A 720 16.44 22.36 5.18
C ASP A 720 16.80 22.07 6.64
N ALA A 721 15.80 22.10 7.53
CA ALA A 721 15.98 21.75 8.94
C ALA A 721 16.42 20.28 9.14
N LEU A 722 15.83 19.35 8.38
CA LEU A 722 16.25 17.95 8.37
C LEU A 722 17.73 17.82 7.96
N THR A 723 18.11 18.49 6.88
CA THR A 723 19.49 18.46 6.36
C THR A 723 20.47 19.09 7.35
N ALA A 724 20.11 20.22 7.96
CA ALA A 724 20.90 20.91 8.97
C ALA A 724 21.13 20.02 10.21
N PHE A 725 20.11 19.27 10.64
CA PHE A 725 20.24 18.33 11.75
C PHE A 725 21.29 17.24 11.46
N PHE A 726 21.25 16.58 10.30
CA PHE A 726 22.27 15.57 10.00
C PHE A 726 23.67 16.17 9.83
N LYS A 727 23.77 17.42 9.35
CA LYS A 727 25.05 18.12 9.26
C LYS A 727 25.65 18.44 10.64
N SER A 728 24.83 18.57 11.68
CA SER A 728 25.26 18.89 13.04
C SER A 728 25.61 17.67 13.90
N LEU A 729 25.26 16.45 13.46
CA LEU A 729 25.72 15.22 14.11
C LEU A 729 27.24 15.09 13.92
N SER A 730 27.98 15.12 15.03
CA SER A 730 29.45 15.06 15.09
C SER A 730 29.97 13.62 15.09
#